data_AF-A0A7C1KIS8-F1
#
_entry.id   AF-A0A7C1KIS8-F1
#
_cell.length_a   1.000
_cell.length_b   1.000
_cell.length_c   1.000
_cell.angle_alpha   90.00
_cell.angle_beta   90.00
_cell.angle_gamma   90.00
#
_symmetry.space_group_name_H-M   'P 1'
#
loop_
_entity.id
_entity.type
_entity.pdbx_description
1 polymer ?
#
loop_
_entity_poly.entity_id
_entity_poly.type
_entity_poly.pdbx_seq_one_letter_code
_entity_poly.pdbx_strand_id
1 'polypeptide(L)'
;MVFAPYETTPKTIEVTILGDSYGEEDEDFAVYLSSTTGGGVCTGRSAALVTIFANDAVEPDIDILMPGGLPLEEEYECVPGGFLRFNGDDDDEDSVVDHEDDCVEGGDDDLLPIILHAITGGGWFTLTFGNQAIRIWQNPDRTGEVVSDLSIFDAGVSHTLFVEAWARPDGPAAETISLNYANGVFFLPCADEIVVHPLVLEFLTRNPATGEVYVPDDIAAGDPRPEVTIGNVDAQISSAGKLRITISGTFRDGLSELAHNVADRVQRLEFFVNSQLLRTIEDLPSLASGISSPWTPYPSAVSFTETFELDNPAGVNVIRVQSSANAAGMEGWYLVGIRVEYHDVTSQYPGLDLDQLWEETPPAVDPMTGRQLQTRRFLQSGDFPAGSYIVRRAADVPPRIFAPTEIVVQDLGGSLAGNIEPLMLRVAGLDDTTAQYVSLELEGRQQALAPFWSSPPKFYVVDDYPGSPRRIYVVTPRQMTPELEKARPGNIDILINGGKLVARLKTNWQDPHPREFDAEINVLKHDLGDAPKTRWWESDHTTMEQMLTWFEILYGSTGLMLLDYYQQGGNQIELGDVLWDHDTDGWIWGNGHLIIQIEEDLHPIKAAQYLWHELTWCLPYYREAILQNRDPETLEWALHQAARNAGQIAASAAQLYLAAITILNEGADWAMTLYELSEGNWQAAIGFLPYIPASFFIGGKNVIIRDHLGREIKFTAAQIEVLSTAARIAPTDLAGRYAIIAPLNLPIQTRMLLVEAGFLKAPTSRGQLAHNLIAAGRVKPSPYHQAHHDLPWKFKAWFAAHGLDVNNPDYGRWVLGNAGGGQHQSWSSKFEAEWEAFILDEKRNYRTYTQAQIIAKMNELKKRFP
;
A
#
# COMPACT_ATOMS: atom_id res chain seq x y z
N MET A 1 -15.81 3.19 -40.64
CA MET A 1 -15.79 3.14 -42.12
C MET A 1 -17.22 3.03 -42.64
N VAL A 2 -17.56 3.70 -43.74
CA VAL A 2 -18.90 3.66 -44.32
C VAL A 2 -18.85 2.93 -45.67
N PHE A 3 -19.64 1.87 -45.79
CA PHE A 3 -19.86 1.15 -47.05
C PHE A 3 -21.21 1.56 -47.60
N ALA A 4 -21.26 2.04 -48.84
CA ALA A 4 -22.53 2.27 -49.51
C ALA A 4 -23.31 0.95 -49.68
N PRO A 5 -24.65 0.97 -49.85
CA PRO A 5 -25.40 -0.24 -50.12
C PRO A 5 -24.77 -1.05 -51.26
N TYR A 6 -24.49 -2.33 -51.01
CA TYR A 6 -23.84 -3.26 -51.93
C TYR A 6 -22.37 -2.97 -52.29
N GLU A 7 -21.72 -2.03 -51.60
CA GLU A 7 -20.28 -1.79 -51.78
C GLU A 7 -19.47 -2.91 -51.11
N THR A 8 -18.66 -3.62 -51.90
CA THR A 8 -17.78 -4.70 -51.42
C THR A 8 -16.30 -4.41 -51.63
N THR A 9 -15.95 -3.22 -52.14
CA THR A 9 -14.55 -2.82 -52.36
C THR A 9 -13.87 -2.54 -51.02
N PRO A 10 -12.60 -2.94 -50.83
CA PRO A 10 -11.84 -2.61 -49.64
C PRO A 10 -11.85 -1.11 -49.34
N LYS A 11 -11.94 -0.77 -48.05
CA LYS A 11 -11.73 0.58 -47.54
C LYS A 11 -10.40 0.62 -46.82
N THR A 12 -9.68 1.73 -46.96
CA THR A 12 -8.38 1.94 -46.32
C THR A 12 -8.55 2.92 -45.16
N ILE A 13 -7.81 2.68 -44.08
CA ILE A 13 -7.56 3.65 -43.02
C ILE A 13 -6.09 4.02 -43.13
N GLU A 14 -5.80 5.31 -43.15
CA GLU A 14 -4.42 5.82 -43.10
C GLU A 14 -4.11 6.20 -41.64
N VAL A 15 -3.02 5.66 -41.12
CA VAL A 15 -2.49 5.97 -39.79
C VAL A 15 -1.13 6.61 -40.02
N THR A 16 -0.94 7.83 -39.54
CA THR A 16 0.34 8.55 -39.64
C THR A 16 1.25 8.08 -38.52
N ILE A 17 2.44 7.60 -38.86
CA ILE A 17 3.53 7.37 -37.92
C ILE A 17 4.29 8.69 -37.77
N LEU A 18 4.49 9.14 -36.54
CA LEU A 18 5.31 10.31 -36.25
C LEU A 18 6.76 9.84 -36.23
N GLY A 19 7.61 10.45 -37.04
CA GLY A 19 9.05 10.21 -36.97
C GLY A 19 9.72 11.34 -36.22
N ASP A 20 10.74 11.00 -35.45
CA ASP A 20 11.59 11.98 -34.77
C ASP A 20 13.08 11.62 -34.93
N SER A 21 13.88 11.82 -33.88
CA SER A 21 15.32 11.58 -33.87
C SER A 21 15.79 10.96 -32.56
N TYR A 22 14.87 10.45 -31.74
CA TYR A 22 15.18 9.78 -30.49
C TYR A 22 15.49 8.31 -30.81
N GLY A 23 16.51 7.75 -30.16
CA GLY A 23 16.79 6.32 -30.29
C GLY A 23 15.72 5.52 -29.58
N GLU A 24 14.98 4.69 -30.31
CA GLU A 24 13.90 3.85 -29.78
C GLU A 24 14.07 2.39 -30.23
N GLU A 25 13.40 1.46 -29.55
CA GLU A 25 13.27 0.08 -30.02
C GLU A 25 12.13 -0.09 -31.05
N ASP A 26 11.96 -1.30 -31.61
CA ASP A 26 10.79 -1.61 -32.44
C ASP A 26 9.51 -1.64 -31.58
N GLU A 27 8.48 -0.88 -31.98
CA GLU A 27 7.25 -0.73 -31.21
C GLU A 27 6.03 -1.38 -31.91
N ASP A 28 5.07 -1.89 -31.14
CA ASP A 28 3.84 -2.51 -31.68
C ASP A 28 2.57 -1.76 -31.26
N PHE A 29 1.63 -1.58 -32.20
CA PHE A 29 0.25 -1.15 -31.90
C PHE A 29 -0.80 -1.94 -32.69
N ALA A 30 -2.02 -1.97 -32.16
CA ALA A 30 -3.13 -2.72 -32.77
C ALA A 30 -4.30 -1.83 -33.20
N VAL A 31 -4.82 -2.06 -34.41
CA VAL A 31 -6.02 -1.41 -34.95
C VAL A 31 -7.19 -2.37 -34.91
N TYR A 32 -8.23 -2.01 -34.16
CA TYR A 32 -9.44 -2.84 -33.99
C TYR A 32 -10.65 -2.32 -34.79
N LEU A 33 -11.36 -3.23 -35.45
CA LEU A 33 -12.65 -2.98 -36.08
C LEU A 33 -13.78 -3.40 -35.13
N SER A 34 -14.65 -2.46 -34.75
CA SER A 34 -15.81 -2.70 -33.87
C SER A 34 -17.10 -2.11 -34.43
N SER A 35 -18.24 -2.43 -33.80
CA SER A 35 -19.55 -1.82 -34.05
C SER A 35 -20.06 -1.93 -35.49
N THR A 36 -20.04 -3.14 -36.07
CA THR A 36 -20.60 -3.38 -37.40
C THR A 36 -22.11 -3.16 -37.43
N THR A 37 -22.61 -2.50 -38.48
CA THR A 37 -24.04 -2.25 -38.69
C THR A 37 -24.50 -2.88 -40.01
N GLY A 38 -25.79 -3.20 -40.15
CA GLY A 38 -26.37 -3.69 -41.41
C GLY A 38 -26.69 -5.19 -41.50
N GLY A 39 -26.61 -5.96 -40.41
CA GLY A 39 -27.14 -7.33 -40.32
C GLY A 39 -26.46 -8.34 -41.23
N GLY A 40 -25.44 -9.04 -40.71
CA GLY A 40 -24.75 -10.14 -41.43
C GLY A 40 -23.26 -9.94 -41.69
N VAL A 41 -22.63 -8.92 -41.10
CA VAL A 41 -21.20 -8.66 -41.25
C VAL A 41 -20.41 -9.48 -40.21
N CYS A 42 -19.68 -10.49 -40.67
CA CYS A 42 -18.65 -11.17 -39.89
C CYS A 42 -17.29 -10.50 -40.14
N THR A 43 -16.69 -9.92 -39.10
CA THR A 43 -15.28 -9.51 -39.13
C THR A 43 -14.42 -10.75 -38.87
N GLY A 44 -13.89 -11.40 -39.91
CA GLY A 44 -13.06 -12.60 -39.75
C GLY A 44 -11.84 -12.36 -38.86
N ARG A 45 -11.05 -11.33 -39.17
CA ARG A 45 -10.04 -10.74 -38.26
C ARG A 45 -10.46 -9.32 -37.97
N SER A 46 -10.75 -9.02 -36.71
CA SER A 46 -11.14 -7.68 -36.24
C SER A 46 -9.96 -6.86 -35.74
N ALA A 47 -8.74 -7.38 -35.81
CA ALA A 47 -7.53 -6.70 -35.35
C ALA A 47 -6.41 -6.82 -36.40
N ALA A 48 -5.65 -5.74 -36.57
CA ALA A 48 -4.38 -5.72 -37.29
C ALA A 48 -3.29 -5.24 -36.33
N LEU A 49 -2.24 -6.04 -36.16
CA LEU A 49 -1.02 -5.63 -35.45
C LEU A 49 -0.10 -4.90 -36.44
N VAL A 50 0.48 -3.79 -36.00
CA VAL A 50 1.37 -2.93 -36.79
C VAL A 50 2.62 -2.70 -35.95
N THR A 51 3.79 -2.98 -36.55
CA THR A 51 5.10 -2.72 -35.96
C THR A 51 5.69 -1.46 -36.57
N ILE A 52 6.19 -0.55 -35.73
CA ILE A 52 6.99 0.61 -36.08
C ILE A 52 8.45 0.17 -35.92
N PHE A 53 9.20 0.16 -37.02
CA PHE A 53 10.62 -0.20 -36.96
C PHE A 53 11.45 1.03 -36.62
N ALA A 54 12.34 0.89 -35.65
CA ALA A 54 13.28 1.94 -35.28
C ALA A 54 14.20 2.30 -36.47
N ASN A 55 14.39 3.59 -36.72
CA ASN A 55 15.25 4.07 -37.80
C ASN A 55 16.31 5.10 -37.34
N ASP A 56 16.43 5.29 -36.03
CA ASP A 56 17.32 6.25 -35.41
C ASP A 56 18.50 5.52 -34.75
N ALA A 57 19.58 6.25 -34.46
CA ALA A 57 20.79 5.64 -33.91
C ALA A 57 20.57 5.30 -32.43
N VAL A 58 20.88 4.06 -32.05
CA VAL A 58 20.82 3.60 -30.65
C VAL A 58 21.65 4.52 -29.76
N GLU A 59 21.03 5.04 -28.71
CA GLU A 59 21.71 5.86 -27.71
C GLU A 59 22.62 4.98 -26.83
N PRO A 60 23.66 5.55 -26.17
CA PRO A 60 24.39 4.82 -25.14
C PRO A 60 23.46 4.38 -24.01
N ASP A 61 23.58 3.13 -23.61
CA ASP A 61 22.62 2.45 -22.73
C ASP A 61 23.38 1.45 -21.81
N ILE A 62 23.00 1.42 -20.53
CA ILE A 62 23.53 0.56 -19.46
C ILE A 62 22.39 -0.23 -18.80
N ASP A 63 22.22 -1.49 -19.20
CA ASP A 63 21.20 -2.36 -18.63
C ASP A 63 21.67 -3.09 -17.34
N ILE A 64 20.76 -3.26 -16.38
CA ILE A 64 20.90 -4.22 -15.28
C ILE A 64 20.46 -5.61 -15.75
N LEU A 65 21.34 -6.62 -15.66
CA LEU A 65 20.92 -7.99 -15.93
C LEU A 65 20.28 -8.65 -14.72
N MET A 66 19.02 -9.02 -14.88
CA MET A 66 18.31 -9.84 -13.91
C MET A 66 18.84 -11.29 -13.92
N PRO A 67 18.64 -12.04 -12.83
CA PRO A 67 18.95 -13.47 -12.78
C PRO A 67 18.28 -14.20 -13.96
N GLY A 68 19.11 -14.76 -14.87
CA GLY A 68 18.65 -15.33 -16.14
C GLY A 68 19.14 -14.57 -17.39
N GLY A 69 19.84 -13.45 -17.23
CA GLY A 69 20.53 -12.72 -18.30
C GLY A 69 19.61 -11.85 -19.16
N LEU A 70 18.41 -11.53 -18.68
CA LEU A 70 17.52 -10.56 -19.31
C LEU A 70 17.76 -9.17 -18.72
N PRO A 71 17.81 -8.12 -19.54
CA PRO A 71 17.88 -6.74 -19.04
C PRO A 71 16.62 -6.38 -18.26
N LEU A 72 16.78 -5.55 -17.23
CA LEU A 72 15.70 -4.92 -16.49
C LEU A 72 15.04 -3.89 -17.41
N GLU A 73 13.71 -3.73 -17.35
CA GLU A 73 13.09 -2.70 -18.20
C GLU A 73 13.51 -1.31 -17.71
N GLU A 74 13.83 -0.41 -18.64
CA GLU A 74 14.29 0.97 -18.43
C GLU A 74 13.59 1.70 -17.26
N GLU A 75 12.25 1.58 -17.17
CA GLU A 75 11.46 2.25 -16.14
C GLU A 75 11.78 1.81 -14.70
N TYR A 76 12.41 0.63 -14.53
CA TYR A 76 12.79 0.07 -13.24
C TYR A 76 14.26 0.26 -12.89
N GLU A 77 15.11 0.69 -13.82
CA GLU A 77 16.56 0.82 -13.57
C GLU A 77 16.90 2.01 -12.67
N CYS A 78 16.06 3.05 -12.70
CA CYS A 78 16.16 4.21 -11.82
C CYS A 78 15.27 4.11 -10.57
N VAL A 79 14.11 3.42 -10.64
CA VAL A 79 13.17 3.29 -9.52
C VAL A 79 12.36 1.97 -9.63
N PRO A 80 12.61 0.95 -8.78
CA PRO A 80 13.42 0.94 -7.58
C PRO A 80 14.91 0.61 -7.80
N GLY A 81 15.37 0.46 -9.05
CA GLY A 81 16.75 0.10 -9.36
C GLY A 81 17.12 -1.36 -9.11
N GLY A 82 18.39 -1.69 -9.32
CA GLY A 82 18.96 -3.01 -9.04
C GLY A 82 19.31 -3.20 -7.57
N PHE A 83 19.03 -4.37 -7.00
CA PHE A 83 19.42 -4.70 -5.62
C PHE A 83 20.76 -5.44 -5.61
N LEU A 84 21.69 -4.95 -4.80
CA LEU A 84 22.98 -5.61 -4.58
C LEU A 84 22.92 -6.50 -3.34
N ARG A 85 23.42 -7.72 -3.45
CA ARG A 85 23.68 -8.59 -2.30
C ARG A 85 24.98 -8.15 -1.64
N PHE A 86 25.03 -8.31 -0.32
CA PHE A 86 26.29 -8.14 0.41
C PHE A 86 27.11 -9.40 0.21
N ASN A 87 28.25 -9.26 -0.48
CA ASN A 87 29.16 -10.35 -0.79
C ASN A 87 29.87 -10.83 0.49
N GLY A 88 29.26 -11.77 1.22
CA GLY A 88 29.58 -12.06 2.61
C GLY A 88 29.90 -13.52 2.91
N ASP A 89 29.78 -14.40 1.93
CA ASP A 89 30.18 -15.80 1.98
C ASP A 89 31.61 -16.01 1.44
N ASP A 90 31.96 -17.25 1.15
CA ASP A 90 33.30 -17.77 0.86
C ASP A 90 33.11 -18.88 -0.19
N ASP A 91 32.98 -18.46 -1.45
CA ASP A 91 32.60 -19.30 -2.59
C ASP A 91 33.68 -20.30 -3.01
N ASP A 92 34.96 -19.98 -2.77
CA ASP A 92 36.09 -20.86 -3.09
C ASP A 92 36.62 -21.70 -1.91
N GLU A 93 35.95 -21.60 -0.75
CA GLU A 93 36.20 -22.34 0.48
C GLU A 93 37.62 -22.13 1.06
N ASP A 94 38.25 -20.98 0.79
CA ASP A 94 39.61 -20.68 1.24
C ASP A 94 39.66 -20.12 2.69
N SER A 95 38.49 -19.87 3.30
CA SER A 95 38.27 -19.29 4.63
C SER A 95 38.47 -17.78 4.74
N VAL A 96 38.59 -17.07 3.62
CA VAL A 96 38.47 -15.62 3.49
C VAL A 96 37.08 -15.34 2.92
N VAL A 97 36.37 -14.37 3.49
CA VAL A 97 35.08 -13.97 2.90
C VAL A 97 35.35 -13.26 1.58
N ASP A 98 34.53 -13.51 0.57
CA ASP A 98 34.81 -13.12 -0.81
C ASP A 98 35.09 -11.63 -0.94
N HIS A 99 34.34 -10.73 -0.27
CA HIS A 99 34.66 -9.29 -0.33
C HIS A 99 36.05 -8.93 0.24
N GLU A 100 36.67 -9.77 1.09
CA GLU A 100 38.03 -9.59 1.57
C GLU A 100 39.10 -10.25 0.68
N ASP A 101 38.70 -11.03 -0.33
CA ASP A 101 39.63 -11.64 -1.29
C ASP A 101 40.06 -10.63 -2.38
N ASP A 102 41.22 -10.86 -3.00
CA ASP A 102 41.66 -10.19 -4.23
C ASP A 102 41.11 -10.91 -5.50
N CYS A 103 40.75 -12.20 -5.41
CA CYS A 103 40.09 -12.95 -6.48
C CYS A 103 39.38 -14.22 -5.96
N VAL A 104 38.22 -14.58 -6.52
CA VAL A 104 37.47 -15.78 -6.12
C VAL A 104 37.68 -16.90 -7.15
N GLU A 105 38.39 -17.98 -6.80
CA GLU A 105 38.74 -19.05 -7.76
C GLU A 105 37.51 -19.88 -8.17
N GLY A 106 36.87 -19.50 -9.27
CA GLY A 106 35.66 -20.18 -9.77
C GLY A 106 34.55 -19.22 -10.18
N GLY A 107 34.70 -17.94 -9.82
CA GLY A 107 33.66 -16.92 -9.93
C GLY A 107 32.95 -16.73 -8.60
N ASP A 108 32.44 -15.52 -8.42
CA ASP A 108 31.65 -15.08 -7.28
C ASP A 108 30.17 -15.02 -7.71
N ASP A 109 29.30 -15.68 -6.94
CA ASP A 109 27.88 -15.82 -7.27
C ASP A 109 26.98 -14.67 -6.77
N ASP A 110 27.56 -13.72 -6.05
CA ASP A 110 26.89 -12.57 -5.44
C ASP A 110 27.03 -11.27 -6.25
N LEU A 111 27.85 -11.26 -7.30
CA LEU A 111 28.02 -10.10 -8.16
C LEU A 111 26.80 -9.87 -9.08
N LEU A 112 26.30 -8.63 -9.13
CA LEU A 112 25.22 -8.24 -10.04
C LEU A 112 25.78 -7.89 -11.43
N PRO A 113 25.45 -8.62 -12.50
CA PRO A 113 25.91 -8.26 -13.84
C PRO A 113 25.16 -7.05 -14.40
N ILE A 114 25.90 -6.16 -15.08
CA ILE A 114 25.38 -5.03 -15.86
C ILE A 114 25.96 -5.10 -17.28
N ILE A 115 25.24 -4.63 -18.30
CA ILE A 115 25.73 -4.59 -19.70
C ILE A 115 25.85 -3.15 -20.17
N LEU A 116 26.98 -2.83 -20.81
CA LEU A 116 27.12 -1.61 -21.62
C LEU A 116 26.84 -1.97 -23.08
N HIS A 117 25.83 -1.38 -23.71
CA HIS A 117 25.38 -1.77 -25.04
C HIS A 117 26.27 -1.17 -26.16
N ALA A 118 26.56 -1.97 -27.19
CA ALA A 118 27.35 -1.51 -28.33
C ALA A 118 26.59 -0.46 -29.15
N ILE A 119 27.26 0.65 -29.48
CA ILE A 119 26.70 1.71 -30.32
C ILE A 119 27.23 1.61 -31.75
N THR A 120 26.33 1.74 -32.71
CA THR A 120 26.66 1.83 -34.13
C THR A 120 27.34 3.18 -34.43
N GLY A 121 28.67 3.18 -34.41
CA GLY A 121 29.48 4.40 -34.58
C GLY A 121 30.81 4.38 -33.83
N GLY A 122 30.96 3.42 -32.90
CA GLY A 122 32.13 3.28 -32.04
C GLY A 122 32.29 4.45 -31.07
N GLY A 123 33.42 4.51 -30.38
CA GLY A 123 33.68 5.50 -29.35
C GLY A 123 34.17 4.80 -28.09
N TRP A 124 33.99 5.45 -26.94
CA TRP A 124 34.45 4.93 -25.66
C TRP A 124 33.43 5.21 -24.56
N PHE A 125 33.20 4.25 -23.68
CA PHE A 125 32.44 4.41 -22.45
C PHE A 125 33.35 4.61 -21.24
N THR A 126 32.87 5.37 -20.26
CA THR A 126 33.42 5.45 -18.90
C THR A 126 32.27 5.49 -17.89
N LEU A 127 32.40 4.81 -16.76
CA LEU A 127 31.39 4.82 -15.69
C LEU A 127 31.77 5.81 -14.58
N THR A 128 30.79 6.53 -14.03
CA THR A 128 30.93 7.37 -12.83
C THR A 128 30.09 6.77 -11.71
N PHE A 129 30.68 6.51 -10.54
CA PHE A 129 29.97 5.96 -9.37
C PHE A 129 30.70 6.26 -8.05
N GLY A 130 29.99 6.18 -6.93
CA GLY A 130 30.56 6.32 -5.59
C GLY A 130 31.39 5.09 -5.18
N ASN A 131 32.60 5.31 -4.68
CA ASN A 131 33.50 4.23 -4.25
C ASN A 131 33.30 3.81 -2.78
N GLN A 132 32.23 4.27 -2.14
CA GLN A 132 32.01 4.05 -0.71
C GLN A 132 31.15 2.82 -0.44
N ALA A 133 30.11 2.58 -1.25
CA ALA A 133 29.21 1.45 -1.04
C ALA A 133 29.30 0.35 -2.12
N ILE A 134 29.88 0.62 -3.29
CA ILE A 134 29.99 -0.36 -4.38
C ILE A 134 31.41 -0.46 -4.97
N ARG A 135 31.69 -1.61 -5.59
CA ARG A 135 32.80 -1.84 -6.52
C ARG A 135 32.26 -2.46 -7.80
N ILE A 136 32.98 -2.29 -8.90
CA ILE A 136 32.61 -2.85 -10.20
C ILE A 136 33.83 -3.58 -10.77
N TRP A 137 33.62 -4.77 -11.35
CA TRP A 137 34.64 -5.67 -11.87
C TRP A 137 34.40 -5.98 -13.34
N GLN A 138 35.46 -6.22 -14.11
CA GLN A 138 35.36 -6.66 -15.51
C GLN A 138 35.06 -8.15 -15.64
N ASN A 139 35.44 -8.94 -14.63
CA ASN A 139 35.30 -10.39 -14.64
C ASN A 139 34.51 -10.85 -13.41
N PRO A 140 33.78 -11.98 -13.51
CA PRO A 140 32.96 -12.51 -12.41
C PRO A 140 33.79 -13.09 -11.25
N ASP A 141 35.11 -13.19 -11.38
CA ASP A 141 36.04 -13.68 -10.35
C ASP A 141 36.67 -12.54 -9.53
N ARG A 142 36.05 -11.35 -9.56
CA ARG A 142 36.53 -10.10 -8.96
C ARG A 142 37.88 -9.63 -9.49
N THR A 143 38.28 -10.06 -10.68
CA THR A 143 39.47 -9.51 -11.35
C THR A 143 39.13 -8.36 -12.30
N GLY A 144 40.08 -7.43 -12.47
CA GLY A 144 39.93 -6.31 -13.39
C GLY A 144 38.99 -5.21 -12.88
N GLU A 145 39.29 -4.67 -11.69
CA GLU A 145 38.54 -3.55 -11.09
C GLU A 145 38.29 -2.41 -12.08
N VAL A 146 37.05 -1.94 -12.12
CA VAL A 146 36.63 -0.75 -12.84
C VAL A 146 36.83 0.45 -11.93
N VAL A 147 37.62 1.42 -12.37
CA VAL A 147 37.88 2.64 -11.61
C VAL A 147 37.01 3.76 -12.17
N SER A 148 36.15 4.34 -11.32
CA SER A 148 35.26 5.47 -11.69
C SER A 148 36.02 6.55 -12.44
N ASP A 149 35.45 6.99 -13.57
CA ASP A 149 35.97 7.99 -14.51
C ASP A 149 37.31 7.68 -15.20
N LEU A 150 37.91 6.51 -14.94
CA LEU A 150 39.25 6.15 -15.43
C LEU A 150 39.27 4.90 -16.31
N SER A 151 38.44 3.91 -16.00
CA SER A 151 38.31 2.72 -16.85
C SER A 151 37.54 3.03 -18.12
N ILE A 152 38.09 2.62 -19.27
CA ILE A 152 37.59 2.95 -20.60
C ILE A 152 37.20 1.66 -21.33
N PHE A 153 35.99 1.63 -21.90
CA PHE A 153 35.46 0.51 -22.67
C PHE A 153 35.22 0.93 -24.12
N ASP A 154 35.46 0.04 -25.10
CA ASP A 154 35.19 0.31 -26.51
C ASP A 154 33.67 0.27 -26.77
N ALA A 155 33.07 1.40 -27.13
CA ALA A 155 31.63 1.50 -27.37
C ALA A 155 31.17 0.76 -28.63
N GLY A 156 32.08 0.24 -29.46
CA GLY A 156 31.75 -0.60 -30.62
C GLY A 156 31.44 -2.06 -30.28
N VAL A 157 31.58 -2.47 -29.03
CA VAL A 157 31.33 -3.84 -28.54
C VAL A 157 30.60 -3.76 -27.20
N SER A 158 29.67 -4.68 -26.94
CA SER A 158 29.00 -4.74 -25.64
C SER A 158 29.95 -5.28 -24.57
N HIS A 159 29.88 -4.75 -23.34
CA HIS A 159 30.68 -5.21 -22.21
C HIS A 159 29.77 -5.65 -21.08
N THR A 160 30.06 -6.80 -20.46
CA THR A 160 29.41 -7.21 -19.21
C THR A 160 30.35 -6.89 -18.06
N LEU A 161 29.87 -6.16 -17.06
CA LEU A 161 30.58 -5.82 -15.84
C LEU A 161 29.81 -6.36 -14.64
N PHE A 162 30.45 -6.40 -13.48
CA PHE A 162 29.93 -7.09 -12.29
C PHE A 162 30.00 -6.16 -11.08
N VAL A 163 28.86 -5.84 -10.48
CA VAL A 163 28.74 -4.88 -9.38
C VAL A 163 28.69 -5.63 -8.05
N GLU A 164 29.56 -5.26 -7.11
CA GLU A 164 29.68 -5.78 -5.76
C GLU A 164 29.27 -4.70 -4.75
N ALA A 165 28.48 -5.05 -3.72
CA ALA A 165 28.31 -4.18 -2.56
C ALA A 165 29.50 -4.32 -1.60
N TRP A 166 30.28 -3.24 -1.43
CA TRP A 166 31.56 -3.28 -0.72
C TRP A 166 31.47 -2.94 0.78
N ALA A 167 30.54 -2.08 1.18
CA ALA A 167 30.44 -1.65 2.57
C ALA A 167 28.99 -1.73 3.05
N ARG A 168 28.81 -2.25 4.28
CA ARG A 168 27.54 -2.09 5.01
C ARG A 168 27.37 -0.61 5.29
N PRO A 169 26.44 0.08 4.65
CA PRO A 169 26.39 1.50 4.83
C PRO A 169 25.70 1.74 6.17
N ASP A 170 26.37 2.49 7.05
CA ASP A 170 25.79 3.14 8.21
C ASP A 170 24.77 4.24 7.83
N GLY A 171 24.28 4.23 6.58
CA GLY A 171 23.16 5.03 6.06
C GLY A 171 22.60 4.51 4.72
N PRO A 172 21.35 4.88 4.36
CA PRO A 172 20.63 4.36 3.19
C PRO A 172 20.97 5.12 1.89
N ALA A 173 22.25 5.23 1.51
CA ALA A 173 22.60 5.88 0.26
C ALA A 173 22.56 4.84 -0.88
N ALA A 174 21.50 4.89 -1.70
CA ALA A 174 21.57 4.34 -3.04
C ALA A 174 22.79 4.92 -3.76
N GLU A 175 23.50 4.11 -4.51
CA GLU A 175 24.59 4.58 -5.36
C GLU A 175 24.09 4.65 -6.80
N THR A 176 24.41 5.74 -7.47
CA THR A 176 24.15 5.92 -8.89
C THR A 176 25.36 5.42 -9.67
N ILE A 177 25.13 4.63 -10.71
CA ILE A 177 26.12 4.31 -11.75
C ILE A 177 25.72 5.07 -13.01
N SER A 178 26.50 6.07 -13.40
CA SER A 178 26.25 6.84 -14.62
C SER A 178 27.17 6.38 -15.75
N LEU A 179 26.58 6.08 -16.91
CA LEU A 179 27.30 5.83 -18.15
C LEU A 179 27.67 7.15 -18.83
N ASN A 180 28.95 7.32 -19.19
CA ASN A 180 29.38 8.44 -20.03
C ASN A 180 29.92 7.92 -21.35
N TYR A 181 29.66 8.65 -22.45
CA TYR A 181 30.08 8.27 -23.78
C TYR A 181 30.90 9.37 -24.48
N ALA A 182 31.96 8.96 -25.20
CA ALA A 182 32.85 9.84 -25.95
C ALA A 182 33.26 9.29 -27.32
N ASN A 183 33.16 10.07 -28.39
CA ASN A 183 33.56 9.69 -29.76
C ASN A 183 34.49 10.73 -30.42
N GLY A 184 35.54 11.16 -29.71
CA GLY A 184 36.60 12.07 -30.23
C GLY A 184 36.16 13.50 -30.62
N VAL A 185 34.87 13.73 -30.86
CA VAL A 185 34.24 14.99 -31.29
C VAL A 185 33.09 15.37 -30.35
N PHE A 186 32.42 14.37 -29.77
CA PHE A 186 31.30 14.53 -28.84
C PHE A 186 31.62 13.84 -27.52
N PHE A 187 31.17 14.45 -26.42
CA PHE A 187 31.20 13.92 -25.06
C PHE A 187 29.80 14.11 -24.49
N LEU A 188 29.13 13.01 -24.15
CA LEU A 188 27.82 12.98 -23.52
C LEU A 188 28.03 12.49 -22.07
N PRO A 189 28.10 13.41 -21.10
CA PRO A 189 28.10 13.02 -19.69
C PRO A 189 26.72 12.51 -19.30
N CYS A 190 26.65 11.44 -18.50
CA CYS A 190 25.40 10.81 -18.06
C CYS A 190 24.48 10.48 -19.26
N ALA A 191 25.01 9.71 -20.20
CA ALA A 191 24.23 9.21 -21.32
C ALA A 191 23.09 8.30 -20.85
N ASP A 192 23.31 7.61 -19.74
CA ASP A 192 22.32 6.78 -19.07
C ASP A 192 22.72 6.57 -17.59
N GLU A 193 21.76 6.20 -16.74
CA GLU A 193 21.89 6.09 -15.29
C GLU A 193 21.10 4.91 -14.72
N ILE A 194 21.79 4.05 -13.97
CA ILE A 194 21.14 3.05 -13.13
C ILE A 194 21.36 3.37 -11.66
N VAL A 195 20.35 3.10 -10.84
CA VAL A 195 20.43 3.23 -9.39
C VAL A 195 20.57 1.84 -8.79
N VAL A 196 21.64 1.62 -8.03
CA VAL A 196 21.82 0.39 -7.27
C VAL A 196 21.56 0.65 -5.80
N HIS A 197 20.64 -0.13 -5.25
CA HIS A 197 20.27 -0.03 -3.85
C HIS A 197 21.00 -1.10 -3.04
N PRO A 198 21.87 -0.71 -2.10
CA PRO A 198 22.22 -1.61 -1.01
C PRO A 198 20.93 -1.90 -0.23
N LEU A 199 20.73 -3.18 0.12
CA LEU A 199 19.52 -3.69 0.78
C LEU A 199 19.07 -2.83 1.99
N VAL A 200 17.81 -2.36 2.01
CA VAL A 200 17.19 -1.56 3.11
C VAL A 200 16.21 -2.40 3.92
N LEU A 201 16.17 -2.17 5.24
CA LEU A 201 15.62 -3.11 6.21
C LEU A 201 14.77 -2.35 7.26
N GLU A 202 13.56 -2.84 7.60
CA GLU A 202 12.61 -2.21 8.54
C GLU A 202 12.15 -3.16 9.66
N PHE A 203 11.81 -2.61 10.84
CA PHE A 203 11.39 -3.37 12.01
C PHE A 203 10.04 -3.00 12.59
N LEU A 204 9.30 -4.03 13.02
CA LEU A 204 8.00 -3.86 13.66
C LEU A 204 7.88 -4.75 14.89
N THR A 205 7.84 -4.15 16.08
CA THR A 205 7.45 -4.86 17.30
C THR A 205 5.93 -4.90 17.37
N ARG A 206 5.30 -6.09 17.31
CA ARG A 206 3.84 -6.25 17.32
C ARG A 206 3.31 -6.81 18.63
N ASN A 207 2.18 -6.26 19.08
CA ASN A 207 1.41 -6.77 20.20
C ASN A 207 0.76 -8.09 19.80
N PRO A 208 1.06 -9.22 20.46
CA PRO A 208 0.56 -10.53 20.05
C PRO A 208 -0.95 -10.70 20.28
N ALA A 209 -1.59 -9.85 21.09
CA ALA A 209 -3.02 -9.88 21.32
C ALA A 209 -3.82 -9.01 20.34
N THR A 210 -3.25 -7.90 19.87
CA THR A 210 -3.96 -6.89 19.06
C THR A 210 -3.44 -6.75 17.63
N GLY A 211 -2.21 -7.18 17.36
CA GLY A 211 -1.53 -7.00 16.08
C GLY A 211 -0.96 -5.59 15.86
N GLU A 212 -1.15 -4.65 16.79
CA GLU A 212 -0.61 -3.27 16.73
C GLU A 212 0.90 -3.25 16.84
N VAL A 213 1.54 -2.35 16.09
CA VAL A 213 2.98 -2.08 16.18
C VAL A 213 3.23 -1.10 17.32
N TYR A 214 4.09 -1.42 18.29
CA TYR A 214 4.43 -0.56 19.43
C TYR A 214 5.91 -0.70 19.82
N VAL A 215 6.53 0.38 20.28
CA VAL A 215 7.87 0.35 20.89
C VAL A 215 7.75 -0.40 22.24
N PRO A 216 8.57 -1.43 22.53
CA PRO A 216 8.44 -2.17 23.78
C PRO A 216 8.54 -1.21 24.97
N ASP A 217 7.55 -1.26 25.87
CA ASP A 217 7.52 -0.41 27.06
C ASP A 217 8.83 -0.55 27.83
N ASP A 218 9.53 0.55 28.06
CA ASP A 218 10.62 0.61 29.03
C ASP A 218 10.10 0.01 30.35
N ILE A 219 10.72 -1.07 30.80
CA ILE A 219 10.39 -1.67 32.10
C ILE A 219 10.69 -0.60 33.15
N ALA A 220 9.63 0.01 33.71
CA ALA A 220 9.77 1.11 34.64
C ALA A 220 10.69 0.71 35.79
N ALA A 221 11.61 1.60 36.17
CA ALA A 221 12.54 1.37 37.27
C ALA A 221 11.79 0.94 38.54
N GLY A 222 11.96 -0.33 38.94
CA GLY A 222 11.28 -0.95 40.09
C GLY A 222 10.26 -2.04 39.74
N ASP A 223 10.01 -2.35 38.47
CA ASP A 223 9.25 -3.53 38.08
C ASP A 223 10.02 -4.82 38.45
N PRO A 224 9.38 -5.80 39.10
CA PRO A 224 10.03 -7.04 39.50
C PRO A 224 10.27 -8.03 38.35
N ARG A 225 9.87 -7.71 37.11
CA ARG A 225 10.11 -8.59 35.95
C ARG A 225 11.60 -8.66 35.59
N PRO A 226 12.09 -9.84 35.20
CA PRO A 226 13.40 -9.94 34.56
C PRO A 226 13.48 -9.07 33.29
N GLU A 227 14.62 -8.43 33.09
CA GLU A 227 14.97 -7.65 31.91
C GLU A 227 15.59 -8.60 30.87
N VAL A 228 14.97 -8.70 29.70
CA VAL A 228 15.51 -9.42 28.54
C VAL A 228 15.67 -8.38 27.44
N THR A 229 16.84 -8.29 26.84
CA THR A 229 17.13 -7.40 25.71
C THR A 229 17.75 -8.21 24.58
N ILE A 230 17.31 -7.94 23.36
CA ILE A 230 17.97 -8.44 22.16
C ILE A 230 18.79 -7.28 21.59
N GLY A 231 20.09 -7.48 21.47
CA GLY A 231 21.02 -6.46 21.00
C GLY A 231 21.35 -6.61 19.52
N ASN A 232 21.49 -7.86 19.04
CA ASN A 232 21.77 -8.14 17.65
C ASN A 232 20.94 -9.34 17.13
N VAL A 233 20.42 -9.22 15.92
CA VAL A 233 19.74 -10.25 15.13
C VAL A 233 20.39 -10.23 13.76
N ASP A 234 20.97 -11.36 13.39
CA ASP A 234 21.51 -11.66 12.08
C ASP A 234 20.64 -12.78 11.48
N ALA A 235 20.29 -12.69 10.20
CA ALA A 235 19.66 -13.80 9.50
C ALA A 235 20.30 -13.97 8.13
N GLN A 236 20.36 -15.23 7.72
CA GLN A 236 20.96 -15.69 6.47
C GLN A 236 20.11 -16.85 5.92
N ILE A 237 19.88 -16.90 4.62
CA ILE A 237 19.39 -18.11 3.97
C ILE A 237 20.57 -19.07 3.73
N SER A 238 20.60 -20.19 4.44
CA SER A 238 21.64 -21.22 4.23
C SER A 238 21.60 -21.79 2.80
N SER A 239 22.66 -22.46 2.35
CA SER A 239 22.69 -23.18 1.05
C SER A 239 21.67 -24.32 0.95
N ALA A 240 21.22 -24.86 2.10
CA ALA A 240 20.09 -25.79 2.18
C ALA A 240 18.71 -25.07 2.13
N GLY A 241 18.75 -23.75 1.92
CA GLY A 241 17.70 -22.74 1.87
C GLY A 241 16.82 -22.61 3.13
N LYS A 242 17.35 -23.03 4.28
CA LYS A 242 16.73 -22.76 5.58
C LYS A 242 17.12 -21.36 6.04
N LEU A 243 16.21 -20.65 6.69
CA LEU A 243 16.56 -19.38 7.35
C LEU A 243 17.33 -19.69 8.63
N ARG A 244 18.62 -19.38 8.63
CA ARG A 244 19.50 -19.39 9.79
C ARG A 244 19.40 -18.03 10.47
N ILE A 245 19.03 -18.00 11.74
CA ILE A 245 18.88 -16.78 12.53
C ILE A 245 19.84 -16.86 13.71
N THR A 246 20.71 -15.87 13.87
CA THR A 246 21.59 -15.70 15.02
C THR A 246 21.12 -14.51 15.86
N ILE A 247 20.78 -14.74 17.12
CA ILE A 247 20.33 -13.70 18.05
C ILE A 247 21.33 -13.58 19.18
N SER A 248 21.78 -12.36 19.46
CA SER A 248 22.50 -12.05 20.69
C SER A 248 21.82 -10.96 21.51
N GLY A 249 22.00 -11.02 22.82
CA GLY A 249 21.30 -10.14 23.74
C GLY A 249 21.81 -10.24 25.16
N THR A 250 21.16 -9.54 26.07
CA THR A 250 21.45 -9.61 27.50
C THR A 250 20.19 -9.89 28.32
N PHE A 251 20.37 -10.62 29.40
CA PHE A 251 19.35 -10.94 30.38
C PHE A 251 19.81 -10.45 31.74
N ARG A 252 18.93 -9.88 32.56
CA ARG A 252 19.19 -9.49 33.94
C ARG A 252 17.94 -9.65 34.80
N ASP A 253 18.05 -10.07 36.05
CA ASP A 253 16.92 -10.13 36.99
C ASP A 253 17.33 -9.65 38.38
N GLY A 254 16.92 -8.43 38.75
CA GLY A 254 17.24 -7.82 40.04
C GLY A 254 16.76 -8.63 41.25
N LEU A 255 15.68 -9.43 41.11
CA LEU A 255 15.21 -10.30 42.19
C LEU A 255 16.09 -11.55 42.35
N SER A 256 16.56 -12.15 41.24
CA SER A 256 17.55 -13.23 41.28
C SER A 256 18.88 -12.78 41.89
N GLU A 257 19.26 -11.51 41.74
CA GLU A 257 20.47 -10.94 42.40
C GLU A 257 20.38 -11.01 43.93
N LEU A 258 19.16 -11.01 44.48
CA LEU A 258 18.87 -10.99 45.92
C LEU A 258 18.42 -12.35 46.48
N ALA A 259 18.09 -13.32 45.62
CA ALA A 259 17.55 -14.61 46.02
C ALA A 259 18.64 -15.56 46.57
N HIS A 260 18.53 -15.92 47.86
CA HIS A 260 19.48 -16.85 48.49
C HIS A 260 19.34 -18.30 48.02
N ASN A 261 18.11 -18.76 47.78
CA ASN A 261 17.85 -20.10 47.27
C ASN A 261 18.01 -20.10 45.75
N VAL A 262 18.81 -21.04 45.23
CA VAL A 262 19.02 -21.17 43.78
C VAL A 262 17.69 -21.44 43.07
N ALA A 263 16.76 -22.18 43.69
CA ALA A 263 15.46 -22.48 43.11
C ALA A 263 14.53 -21.26 42.92
N ASP A 264 14.82 -20.14 43.59
CA ASP A 264 14.02 -18.91 43.50
C ASP A 264 14.56 -17.94 42.42
N ARG A 265 15.64 -18.33 41.73
CA ARG A 265 16.24 -17.55 40.64
C ARG A 265 15.70 -17.99 39.29
N VAL A 266 15.80 -17.12 38.28
CA VAL A 266 15.57 -17.53 36.88
C VAL A 266 16.55 -18.64 36.50
N GLN A 267 16.06 -19.74 35.96
CA GLN A 267 16.89 -20.92 35.65
C GLN A 267 17.18 -21.09 34.16
N ARG A 268 16.36 -20.48 33.28
CA ARG A 268 16.47 -20.70 31.84
C ARG A 268 15.93 -19.55 31.00
N LEU A 269 16.44 -19.46 29.77
CA LEU A 269 15.88 -18.67 28.69
C LEU A 269 15.28 -19.60 27.64
N GLU A 270 14.08 -19.30 27.17
CA GLU A 270 13.34 -20.03 26.15
C GLU A 270 13.18 -19.14 24.92
N PHE A 271 13.53 -19.69 23.75
CA PHE A 271 13.45 -19.03 22.45
C PHE A 271 12.30 -19.67 21.69
N PHE A 272 11.31 -18.86 21.34
CA PHE A 272 10.15 -19.28 20.56
C PHE A 272 10.19 -18.64 19.19
N VAL A 273 9.78 -19.35 18.15
CA VAL A 273 9.42 -18.77 16.85
C VAL A 273 7.96 -19.11 16.57
N ASN A 274 7.14 -18.09 16.31
CA ASN A 274 5.71 -18.27 16.03
C ASN A 274 5.00 -19.12 17.11
N SER A 275 5.35 -18.88 18.38
CA SER A 275 4.89 -19.63 19.57
C SER A 275 5.39 -21.08 19.69
N GLN A 276 6.23 -21.56 18.78
CA GLN A 276 6.88 -22.86 18.89
C GLN A 276 8.23 -22.70 19.60
N LEU A 277 8.41 -23.42 20.71
CA LEU A 277 9.69 -23.48 21.41
C LEU A 277 10.76 -24.12 20.51
N LEU A 278 11.83 -23.38 20.22
CA LEU A 278 12.96 -23.86 19.43
C LEU A 278 14.12 -24.30 20.32
N ARG A 279 14.44 -23.48 21.32
CA ARG A 279 15.67 -23.62 22.10
C ARG A 279 15.42 -23.21 23.54
N THR A 280 16.09 -23.92 24.44
CA THR A 280 16.16 -23.57 25.85
C THR A 280 17.64 -23.51 26.24
N ILE A 281 18.08 -22.38 26.77
CA ILE A 281 19.35 -22.29 27.50
C ILE A 281 19.03 -22.63 28.95
N GLU A 282 19.43 -23.82 29.38
CA GLU A 282 19.38 -24.22 30.79
C GLU A 282 20.65 -23.77 31.52
N ASP A 283 20.61 -23.77 32.86
CA ASP A 283 21.78 -23.56 33.73
C ASP A 283 22.53 -22.24 33.45
N LEU A 284 21.80 -21.12 33.36
CA LEU A 284 22.38 -19.79 33.13
C LEU A 284 23.61 -19.57 34.04
N PRO A 285 24.85 -19.48 33.48
CA PRO A 285 26.10 -19.74 34.20
C PRO A 285 26.40 -18.84 35.41
N SER A 286 25.69 -17.72 35.57
CA SER A 286 25.88 -16.80 36.68
C SER A 286 25.03 -17.11 37.93
N LEU A 287 24.14 -18.12 37.87
CA LEU A 287 23.19 -18.41 38.96
C LEU A 287 23.44 -19.75 39.68
N ALA A 288 24.32 -20.62 39.15
CA ALA A 288 24.60 -21.95 39.68
C ALA A 288 25.76 -22.03 40.71
N SER A 289 26.56 -20.97 40.87
CA SER A 289 27.68 -20.97 41.82
C SER A 289 27.23 -20.56 43.23
N GLY A 290 27.59 -21.36 44.24
CA GLY A 290 27.30 -21.09 45.65
C GLY A 290 28.16 -19.93 46.20
N ILE A 291 27.55 -19.07 47.01
CA ILE A 291 28.19 -17.90 47.66
C ILE A 291 29.29 -18.26 48.65
N SER A 292 30.27 -17.35 48.79
CA SER A 292 31.15 -17.24 49.96
C SER A 292 30.65 -16.24 51.02
N SER A 293 29.66 -15.38 50.70
CA SER A 293 29.11 -14.36 51.63
C SER A 293 27.62 -14.03 51.36
N PRO A 294 26.76 -13.88 52.39
CA PRO A 294 25.34 -13.54 52.25
C PRO A 294 25.05 -12.07 51.89
N TRP A 295 26.07 -11.21 51.77
CA TRP A 295 25.88 -9.76 51.53
C TRP A 295 26.28 -9.30 50.13
N THR A 296 26.71 -10.21 49.25
CA THR A 296 27.12 -9.87 47.88
C THR A 296 26.01 -10.27 46.92
N PRO A 297 25.40 -9.34 46.16
CA PRO A 297 24.41 -9.66 45.13
C PRO A 297 24.98 -10.63 44.10
N TYR A 298 24.15 -11.54 43.59
CA TYR A 298 24.55 -12.38 42.47
C TYR A 298 24.58 -11.55 41.19
N PRO A 299 25.61 -11.67 40.33
CA PRO A 299 25.55 -11.07 39.01
C PRO A 299 24.48 -11.80 38.18
N SER A 300 23.31 -11.20 37.98
CA SER A 300 22.25 -11.82 37.16
C SER A 300 22.37 -11.50 35.67
N ALA A 301 23.29 -10.58 35.31
CA ALA A 301 23.54 -10.20 33.93
C ALA A 301 24.21 -11.36 33.17
N VAL A 302 23.52 -11.88 32.15
CA VAL A 302 24.01 -12.94 31.25
C VAL A 302 23.86 -12.47 29.82
N SER A 303 24.95 -12.48 29.06
CA SER A 303 24.89 -12.35 27.60
C SER A 303 24.61 -13.71 26.99
N PHE A 304 23.78 -13.74 25.95
CA PHE A 304 23.50 -14.95 25.18
C PHE A 304 23.72 -14.68 23.70
N THR A 305 24.12 -15.71 22.96
CA THR A 305 24.14 -15.77 21.50
C THR A 305 23.64 -17.14 21.08
N GLU A 306 22.54 -17.21 20.35
CA GLU A 306 21.97 -18.47 19.87
C GLU A 306 21.69 -18.40 18.38
N THR A 307 22.00 -19.50 17.68
CA THR A 307 21.72 -19.67 16.25
C THR A 307 20.73 -20.82 16.06
N PHE A 308 19.69 -20.62 15.24
CA PHE A 308 18.70 -21.64 14.92
C PHE A 308 18.31 -21.58 13.43
N GLU A 309 17.89 -22.72 12.88
CA GLU A 309 17.48 -22.86 11.47
C GLU A 309 15.98 -23.16 11.36
N LEU A 310 15.29 -22.50 10.42
CA LEU A 310 13.87 -22.69 10.13
C LEU A 310 13.67 -23.34 8.75
N ASP A 311 12.95 -24.47 8.72
CA ASP A 311 12.69 -25.25 7.49
C ASP A 311 11.68 -24.58 6.53
N ASN A 312 10.89 -23.61 6.99
CA ASN A 312 9.91 -22.90 6.16
C ASN A 312 9.80 -21.45 6.62
N PRO A 313 10.68 -20.56 6.14
CA PRO A 313 10.71 -19.20 6.65
C PRO A 313 9.62 -18.30 6.07
N ALA A 314 8.78 -18.78 5.14
CA ALA A 314 7.79 -17.94 4.46
C ALA A 314 6.87 -17.19 5.43
N GLY A 315 6.78 -15.87 5.24
CA GLY A 315 5.92 -14.98 6.03
C GLY A 315 6.65 -14.34 7.21
N VAL A 316 5.86 -13.92 8.21
CA VAL A 316 6.38 -13.27 9.42
C VAL A 316 6.71 -14.32 10.47
N ASN A 317 7.99 -14.38 10.86
CA ASN A 317 8.53 -15.16 11.94
C ASN A 317 8.75 -14.27 13.17
N VAL A 318 7.90 -14.43 14.18
CA VAL A 318 8.02 -13.70 15.45
C VAL A 318 8.87 -14.52 16.40
N ILE A 319 10.05 -14.02 16.72
CA ILE A 319 10.94 -14.60 17.71
C ILE A 319 10.67 -13.97 19.07
N ARG A 320 10.49 -14.81 20.09
CA ARG A 320 10.36 -14.40 21.49
C ARG A 320 11.47 -15.02 22.30
N VAL A 321 12.22 -14.20 23.02
CA VAL A 321 13.11 -14.65 24.10
C VAL A 321 12.38 -14.43 25.42
N GLN A 322 12.23 -15.46 26.23
CA GLN A 322 11.48 -15.43 27.47
C GLN A 322 12.27 -16.09 28.60
N SER A 323 12.29 -15.49 29.78
CA SER A 323 12.87 -16.11 30.97
C SER A 323 11.85 -16.98 31.71
N SER A 324 12.34 -17.98 32.46
CA SER A 324 11.51 -18.63 33.47
C SER A 324 11.09 -17.65 34.57
N ALA A 325 9.97 -17.94 35.25
CA ALA A 325 9.50 -17.13 36.36
C ALA A 325 10.58 -16.96 37.46
N ASN A 326 10.75 -15.73 37.97
CA ASN A 326 11.57 -15.44 39.14
C ASN A 326 10.80 -15.69 40.45
N ALA A 327 11.39 -15.36 41.60
CA ALA A 327 10.79 -15.52 42.93
C ALA A 327 9.41 -14.85 43.11
N ALA A 328 9.10 -13.82 42.31
CA ALA A 328 7.80 -13.14 42.34
C ALA A 328 6.75 -13.83 41.43
N GLY A 329 7.12 -14.91 40.75
CA GLY A 329 6.28 -15.57 39.75
C GLY A 329 6.21 -14.82 38.42
N MET A 330 7.14 -13.89 38.17
CA MET A 330 7.12 -13.00 37.00
C MET A 330 8.16 -13.44 35.97
N GLU A 331 7.79 -13.34 34.69
CA GLU A 331 8.64 -13.68 33.54
C GLU A 331 9.01 -12.40 32.77
N GLY A 332 10.25 -12.35 32.31
CA GLY A 332 10.75 -11.31 31.40
C GLY A 332 10.70 -11.82 29.97
N TRP A 333 10.42 -10.97 29.00
CA TRP A 333 10.44 -11.37 27.60
C TRP A 333 10.75 -10.19 26.67
N TYR A 334 11.27 -10.52 25.49
CA TYR A 334 11.52 -9.59 24.39
C TYR A 334 11.08 -10.24 23.07
N LEU A 335 10.56 -9.44 22.13
CA LEU A 335 10.05 -9.91 20.83
C LEU A 335 10.83 -9.23 19.69
N VAL A 336 11.12 -9.99 18.63
CA VAL A 336 11.60 -9.45 17.35
C VAL A 336 10.86 -10.16 16.21
N GLY A 337 10.48 -9.42 15.17
CA GLY A 337 9.83 -9.97 13.98
C GLY A 337 10.78 -9.99 12.79
N ILE A 338 10.86 -11.13 12.08
CA ILE A 338 11.57 -11.27 10.80
C ILE A 338 10.53 -11.61 9.73
N ARG A 339 10.49 -10.87 8.63
CA ARG A 339 9.59 -11.18 7.50
C ARG A 339 10.43 -11.70 6.34
N VAL A 340 10.12 -12.91 5.89
CA VAL A 340 10.71 -13.47 4.66
C VAL A 340 9.62 -13.57 3.61
N GLU A 341 9.84 -12.89 2.50
CA GLU A 341 8.91 -12.91 1.37
C GLU A 341 9.52 -13.75 0.25
N TYR A 342 8.68 -14.57 -0.37
CA TYR A 342 9.04 -15.30 -1.57
C TYR A 342 8.29 -14.64 -2.72
N HIS A 343 9.03 -14.09 -3.68
CA HIS A 343 8.44 -13.56 -4.90
C HIS A 343 8.36 -14.68 -5.93
N ASP A 344 7.18 -14.86 -6.52
CA ASP A 344 7.00 -15.78 -7.64
C ASP A 344 7.51 -15.09 -8.89
N VAL A 345 8.72 -15.45 -9.30
CA VAL A 345 9.42 -14.92 -10.47
C VAL A 345 8.54 -15.05 -11.72
N THR A 346 7.70 -16.10 -11.82
CA THR A 346 6.81 -16.30 -12.97
C THR A 346 5.61 -15.34 -13.00
N SER A 347 5.27 -14.72 -11.87
CA SER A 347 4.19 -13.72 -11.81
C SER A 347 4.66 -12.32 -12.20
N GLN A 348 5.96 -12.06 -12.14
CA GLN A 348 6.59 -10.81 -12.62
C GLN A 348 6.93 -10.86 -14.13
N TYR A 349 7.05 -12.04 -14.74
CA TYR A 349 7.28 -12.20 -16.19
C TYR A 349 6.16 -13.00 -16.88
N PRO A 350 5.02 -12.37 -17.21
CA PRO A 350 3.95 -13.01 -17.97
C PRO A 350 4.39 -13.30 -19.41
N GLY A 351 5.06 -14.42 -19.64
CA GLY A 351 5.54 -14.83 -20.97
C GLY A 351 6.62 -15.91 -20.99
N LEU A 352 7.24 -16.21 -19.84
CA LEU A 352 8.28 -17.23 -19.73
C LEU A 352 7.71 -18.65 -19.95
N ASP A 353 7.85 -19.18 -21.18
CA ASP A 353 7.41 -20.52 -21.55
C ASP A 353 8.41 -21.57 -21.07
N LEU A 354 8.18 -22.10 -19.86
CA LEU A 354 9.02 -23.12 -19.24
C LEU A 354 9.13 -24.42 -20.07
N ASP A 355 8.24 -24.66 -21.03
CA ASP A 355 8.33 -25.82 -21.93
C ASP A 355 9.47 -25.67 -22.97
N GLN A 356 9.98 -24.45 -23.23
CA GLN A 356 11.10 -24.20 -24.14
C GLN A 356 12.48 -24.56 -23.56
N LEU A 357 12.57 -24.77 -22.24
CA LEU A 357 13.83 -25.09 -21.53
C LEU A 357 14.18 -26.59 -21.55
N TRP A 358 13.44 -27.41 -22.30
CA TRP A 358 13.60 -28.86 -22.36
C TRP A 358 13.82 -29.33 -23.79
N GLU A 359 14.94 -30.02 -24.04
CA GLU A 359 15.11 -30.76 -25.29
C GLU A 359 14.58 -32.20 -25.13
N GLU A 360 13.63 -32.59 -25.98
CA GLU A 360 13.21 -33.99 -26.08
C GLU A 360 14.25 -34.77 -26.88
N THR A 361 15.03 -35.61 -26.20
CA THR A 361 15.90 -36.56 -26.92
C THR A 361 15.07 -37.62 -27.64
N PRO A 362 15.44 -38.05 -28.86
CA PRO A 362 14.73 -39.10 -29.59
C PRO A 362 14.62 -40.37 -28.75
N PRO A 363 13.47 -41.07 -28.76
CA PRO A 363 13.23 -42.20 -27.87
C PRO A 363 14.25 -43.33 -28.11
N ALA A 364 15.11 -43.57 -27.13
CA ALA A 364 15.98 -44.74 -27.13
C ALA A 364 15.17 -45.96 -26.66
N VAL A 365 15.16 -47.01 -27.48
CA VAL A 365 14.56 -48.29 -27.12
C VAL A 365 15.56 -49.05 -26.26
N ASP A 366 15.18 -49.34 -25.01
CA ASP A 366 15.96 -50.20 -24.13
C ASP A 366 16.11 -51.60 -24.78
N PRO A 367 17.34 -52.04 -25.12
CA PRO A 367 17.56 -53.28 -25.86
C PRO A 367 17.26 -54.55 -25.03
N MET A 368 17.11 -54.45 -23.71
CA MET A 368 16.77 -55.60 -22.86
C MET A 368 15.28 -55.70 -22.53
N THR A 369 14.52 -54.60 -22.57
CA THR A 369 13.10 -54.60 -22.18
C THR A 369 12.13 -54.20 -23.29
N GLY A 370 12.62 -53.64 -24.39
CA GLY A 370 11.80 -53.17 -25.52
C GLY A 370 10.94 -51.95 -25.21
N ARG A 371 11.09 -51.33 -24.02
CA ARG A 371 10.38 -50.12 -23.64
C ARG A 371 11.09 -48.89 -24.20
N GLN A 372 10.31 -47.96 -24.76
CA GLN A 372 10.80 -46.64 -25.11
C GLN A 372 10.92 -45.82 -23.83
N LEU A 373 12.13 -45.35 -23.53
CA LEU A 373 12.38 -44.39 -22.47
C LEU A 373 12.53 -43.02 -23.13
N GLN A 374 11.58 -42.14 -22.85
CA GLN A 374 11.70 -40.72 -23.18
C GLN A 374 12.42 -40.06 -22.00
N THR A 375 13.64 -39.61 -22.23
CA THR A 375 14.40 -38.80 -21.26
C THR A 375 14.40 -37.35 -21.74
N ARG A 376 13.84 -36.45 -20.91
CA ARG A 376 13.97 -35.01 -21.12
C ARG A 376 15.28 -34.56 -20.47
N ARG A 377 16.12 -33.85 -21.24
CA ARG A 377 17.38 -33.29 -20.75
C ARG A 377 17.19 -31.78 -20.55
N PHE A 378 17.62 -31.29 -19.39
CA PHE A 378 17.65 -29.87 -19.06
C PHE A 378 18.85 -29.22 -19.76
N LEU A 379 18.66 -28.11 -20.47
CA LEU A 379 19.69 -27.53 -21.36
C LEU A 379 20.69 -26.60 -20.65
N GLN A 380 20.39 -26.07 -19.47
CA GLN A 380 21.29 -25.17 -18.73
C GLN A 380 21.25 -25.50 -17.24
N SER A 381 22.21 -26.28 -16.76
CA SER A 381 22.33 -26.61 -15.33
C SER A 381 23.31 -25.71 -14.58
N GLY A 382 23.73 -24.59 -15.19
CA GLY A 382 24.72 -23.66 -14.63
C GLY A 382 24.15 -22.34 -14.09
N ASP A 383 22.89 -22.02 -14.37
CA ASP A 383 22.37 -20.64 -14.21
C ASP A 383 21.31 -20.49 -13.10
N PHE A 384 21.33 -21.35 -12.09
CA PHE A 384 20.55 -21.11 -10.88
C PHE A 384 21.51 -20.78 -9.74
N PRO A 385 21.32 -19.64 -9.04
CA PRO A 385 22.11 -19.33 -7.87
C PRO A 385 21.93 -20.43 -6.81
N ALA A 386 22.99 -20.71 -6.05
CA ALA A 386 22.94 -21.62 -4.92
C ALA A 386 21.77 -21.22 -4.00
N GLY A 387 20.93 -22.18 -3.59
CA GLY A 387 19.74 -21.93 -2.77
C GLY A 387 18.40 -21.73 -3.51
N SER A 388 18.37 -21.81 -4.85
CA SER A 388 17.11 -21.82 -5.62
C SER A 388 16.30 -23.11 -5.41
N TYR A 389 15.02 -22.98 -5.07
CA TYR A 389 14.15 -24.15 -4.83
C TYR A 389 13.20 -24.46 -5.98
N ILE A 390 13.33 -25.68 -6.53
CA ILE A 390 12.34 -26.25 -7.44
C ILE A 390 11.36 -27.10 -6.63
N VAL A 391 10.22 -26.53 -6.27
CA VAL A 391 9.18 -27.26 -5.54
C VAL A 391 8.29 -28.01 -6.54
N ARG A 392 8.51 -29.32 -6.72
CA ARG A 392 7.56 -30.19 -7.42
C ARG A 392 6.47 -30.67 -6.46
N ARG A 393 5.21 -30.26 -6.68
CA ARG A 393 4.06 -31.01 -6.14
C ARG A 393 3.62 -32.09 -7.13
N ALA A 394 3.17 -33.21 -6.59
CA ALA A 394 2.75 -34.38 -7.34
C ALA A 394 1.70 -34.04 -8.41
N ALA A 395 1.97 -34.51 -9.63
CA ALA A 395 1.18 -34.59 -10.85
C ALA A 395 0.20 -33.44 -11.14
N ASP A 396 0.50 -32.70 -12.22
CA ASP A 396 -0.38 -31.83 -13.02
C ASP A 396 -0.28 -30.30 -12.78
N VAL A 397 0.83 -29.80 -12.21
CA VAL A 397 1.12 -28.34 -12.16
C VAL A 397 2.55 -28.09 -12.66
N PRO A 398 2.79 -27.08 -13.54
CA PRO A 398 4.14 -26.73 -13.99
C PRO A 398 5.04 -26.35 -12.80
N PRO A 399 6.35 -26.68 -12.86
CA PRO A 399 7.31 -26.32 -11.82
C PRO A 399 7.38 -24.80 -11.69
N ARG A 400 7.43 -24.31 -10.44
CA ARG A 400 7.67 -22.88 -10.14
C ARG A 400 9.03 -22.72 -9.49
N ILE A 401 9.67 -21.60 -9.77
CA ILE A 401 10.96 -21.19 -9.21
C ILE A 401 10.65 -20.09 -8.20
N PHE A 402 11.15 -20.25 -6.97
CA PHE A 402 11.04 -19.25 -5.92
C PHE A 402 12.43 -18.78 -5.54
N ALA A 403 12.66 -17.47 -5.53
CA ALA A 403 13.83 -16.85 -4.94
C ALA A 403 13.44 -16.30 -3.55
N PRO A 404 14.17 -16.64 -2.48
CA PRO A 404 13.97 -16.01 -1.18
C PRO A 404 14.49 -14.56 -1.20
N THR A 405 13.73 -13.63 -0.63
CA THR A 405 14.22 -12.27 -0.32
C THR A 405 14.44 -12.17 1.18
N GLU A 406 15.66 -11.85 1.59
CA GLU A 406 16.09 -11.73 2.98
C GLU A 406 15.92 -10.29 3.49
N ILE A 407 15.30 -10.11 4.67
CA ILE A 407 15.09 -8.79 5.30
C ILE A 407 15.29 -8.88 6.83
N VAL A 408 16.31 -8.19 7.38
CA VAL A 408 16.64 -7.93 8.81
C VAL A 408 17.29 -6.54 9.07
N VAL A 409 16.80 -5.64 9.96
CA VAL A 409 17.65 -4.53 10.54
C VAL A 409 17.72 -4.58 12.06
N GLN A 410 18.22 -3.53 12.75
CA GLN A 410 18.47 -3.35 14.19
C GLN A 410 18.14 -1.92 14.71
N ASP A 411 17.86 -1.76 16.02
CA ASP A 411 17.28 -0.58 16.69
C ASP A 411 18.35 0.24 17.44
N LEU A 412 18.15 1.55 17.62
CA LEU A 412 19.02 2.44 18.41
C LEU A 412 18.21 3.35 19.34
N GLY A 413 18.42 3.18 20.66
CA GLY A 413 17.89 4.06 21.70
C GLY A 413 18.96 4.90 22.43
N GLY A 414 18.81 6.23 22.38
CA GLY A 414 18.92 7.13 23.56
C GLY A 414 20.20 7.97 23.84
N SER A 415 20.21 9.26 23.47
CA SER A 415 20.67 10.38 24.35
C SER A 415 20.09 11.74 23.90
N LEU A 416 20.00 12.71 24.83
CA LEU A 416 19.19 13.95 24.76
C LEU A 416 19.90 15.20 24.15
N ALA A 417 19.05 16.02 23.51
CA ALA A 417 19.12 17.46 23.25
C ALA A 417 20.17 18.00 22.24
N GLY A 418 19.73 18.12 20.98
CA GLY A 418 20.38 18.98 19.99
C GLY A 418 19.79 18.92 18.57
N ASN A 419 18.48 18.72 18.38
CA ASN A 419 17.91 18.69 17.03
C ASN A 419 17.70 20.10 16.46
N ILE A 420 18.43 20.40 15.39
CA ILE A 420 17.99 21.30 14.33
C ILE A 420 17.32 20.38 13.30
N GLU A 421 16.01 20.46 13.14
CA GLU A 421 15.30 19.76 12.07
C GLU A 421 15.52 20.49 10.72
N PRO A 422 15.82 19.79 9.62
CA PRO A 422 15.60 20.33 8.29
C PRO A 422 14.09 20.28 7.97
N LEU A 423 13.51 21.45 7.68
CA LEU A 423 12.14 21.61 7.25
C LEU A 423 11.98 21.12 5.79
N MET A 424 11.41 19.93 5.58
CA MET A 424 10.83 19.55 4.28
C MET A 424 9.50 20.27 4.08
N LEU A 425 9.35 20.97 2.96
CA LEU A 425 8.08 21.58 2.54
C LEU A 425 7.34 20.64 1.60
N ARG A 426 6.22 20.11 2.07
CA ARG A 426 5.20 19.46 1.25
C ARG A 426 4.23 20.54 0.73
N VAL A 427 4.14 20.72 -0.58
CA VAL A 427 3.07 21.52 -1.19
C VAL A 427 1.88 20.58 -1.37
N ALA A 428 0.82 20.79 -0.60
CA ALA A 428 -0.39 19.98 -0.70
C ALA A 428 -1.13 20.27 -2.02
N GLY A 429 -1.35 19.25 -2.83
CA GLY A 429 -2.16 19.31 -4.07
C GLY A 429 -1.39 19.34 -5.39
N LEU A 430 -0.09 19.00 -5.39
CA LEU A 430 0.65 18.70 -6.62
C LEU A 430 0.70 17.19 -6.81
N ASP A 431 0.10 16.72 -7.89
CA ASP A 431 0.15 15.36 -8.39
C ASP A 431 0.55 15.36 -9.88
N ASP A 432 0.80 14.19 -10.43
CA ASP A 432 1.31 14.02 -11.80
C ASP A 432 0.35 14.60 -12.86
N THR A 433 -0.94 14.70 -12.55
CA THR A 433 -1.96 15.32 -13.40
C THR A 433 -1.95 16.85 -13.37
N THR A 434 -1.48 17.48 -12.28
CA THR A 434 -1.39 18.94 -12.13
C THR A 434 0.00 19.50 -12.43
N ALA A 435 1.04 18.66 -12.44
CA ALA A 435 2.41 19.03 -12.78
C ALA A 435 2.57 19.54 -14.23
N GLN A 436 1.83 18.97 -15.18
CA GLN A 436 1.87 19.34 -16.61
C GLN A 436 1.27 20.73 -16.93
N TYR A 437 0.50 21.32 -16.02
CA TYR A 437 -0.15 22.63 -16.21
C TYR A 437 0.62 23.79 -15.56
N VAL A 438 1.79 23.51 -14.98
CA VAL A 438 2.66 24.51 -14.37
C VAL A 438 3.92 24.65 -15.22
N SER A 439 4.00 25.70 -16.03
CA SER A 439 5.24 26.03 -16.75
C SER A 439 6.05 27.07 -16.00
N LEU A 440 7.37 26.89 -15.93
CA LEU A 440 8.30 27.89 -15.42
C LEU A 440 9.02 28.53 -16.61
N GLU A 441 8.85 29.83 -16.79
CA GLU A 441 9.53 30.58 -17.85
C GLU A 441 10.75 31.30 -17.27
N LEU A 442 11.95 30.95 -17.77
CA LEU A 442 13.22 31.54 -17.38
C LEU A 442 13.93 32.09 -18.63
N GLU A 443 14.39 33.34 -18.56
CA GLU A 443 15.06 34.05 -19.67
C GLU A 443 14.29 34.10 -21.01
N GLY A 444 12.95 34.04 -20.99
CA GLY A 444 12.11 34.11 -22.19
C GLY A 444 12.02 32.80 -22.98
N ARG A 445 12.40 31.67 -22.36
CA ARG A 445 12.06 30.33 -22.83
C ARG A 445 11.14 29.65 -21.83
N GLN A 446 10.01 29.16 -22.31
CA GLN A 446 9.09 28.32 -21.57
C GLN A 446 9.74 26.95 -21.38
N GLN A 447 9.82 26.46 -20.14
CA GLN A 447 10.33 25.13 -19.82
C GLN A 447 9.22 24.31 -19.16
N ALA A 448 8.96 23.12 -19.69
CA ALA A 448 8.13 22.11 -19.03
C ALA A 448 8.88 21.53 -17.83
N LEU A 449 8.16 21.25 -16.75
CA LEU A 449 8.75 20.69 -15.54
C LEU A 449 9.07 19.20 -15.74
N ALA A 450 10.34 18.91 -16.02
CA ALA A 450 11.02 17.70 -15.56
C ALA A 450 11.83 18.07 -14.28
N PRO A 451 12.22 17.11 -13.42
CA PRO A 451 12.79 17.39 -12.10
C PRO A 451 14.10 18.21 -12.16
N PHE A 452 14.21 19.19 -11.26
CA PHE A 452 15.28 20.19 -11.21
C PHE A 452 16.66 19.60 -10.89
N TRP A 453 17.70 20.03 -11.64
CA TRP A 453 19.07 20.22 -11.15
C TRP A 453 19.52 21.68 -11.43
N SER A 454 20.38 22.23 -10.57
CA SER A 454 20.53 23.67 -10.32
C SER A 454 21.57 24.45 -11.14
N SER A 455 21.26 25.71 -11.49
CA SER A 455 22.08 26.96 -11.39
C SER A 455 21.26 28.15 -11.94
N PRO A 456 21.19 29.37 -11.34
CA PRO A 456 21.90 29.94 -10.20
C PRO A 456 21.11 29.90 -8.85
N PRO A 457 21.73 30.18 -7.68
CA PRO A 457 21.13 29.96 -6.36
C PRO A 457 19.95 30.91 -6.07
N LYS A 458 18.83 30.33 -5.62
CA LYS A 458 17.64 31.04 -5.12
C LYS A 458 17.72 31.16 -3.60
N PHE A 459 17.37 32.32 -3.04
CA PHE A 459 17.27 32.51 -1.59
C PHE A 459 15.80 32.50 -1.17
N TYR A 460 15.49 31.98 0.03
CA TYR A 460 14.14 31.97 0.58
C TYR A 460 14.10 32.80 1.87
N VAL A 461 13.05 33.59 2.03
CA VAL A 461 12.75 34.32 3.27
C VAL A 461 11.42 33.79 3.82
N VAL A 462 11.43 33.40 5.09
CA VAL A 462 10.24 32.93 5.80
C VAL A 462 9.76 34.06 6.70
N ASP A 463 8.50 34.46 6.54
CA ASP A 463 7.84 35.42 7.42
C ASP A 463 7.13 34.66 8.54
N ASP A 464 7.65 34.81 9.76
CA ASP A 464 7.20 34.11 10.98
C ASP A 464 6.55 35.12 11.95
N TYR A 465 5.59 35.89 11.45
CA TYR A 465 4.81 36.82 12.27
C TYR A 465 3.81 36.05 13.15
N PRO A 466 3.79 36.26 14.49
CA PRO A 466 2.87 35.54 15.37
C PRO A 466 1.41 35.85 15.01
N GLY A 467 0.65 34.83 14.63
CA GLY A 467 -0.79 34.92 14.33
C GLY A 467 -1.16 35.01 12.84
N SER A 468 -0.21 34.86 11.91
CA SER A 468 -0.49 34.68 10.48
C SER A 468 0.05 33.33 9.97
N PRO A 469 -0.56 32.71 8.95
CA PRO A 469 0.00 31.50 8.34
C PRO A 469 1.38 31.82 7.76
N ARG A 470 2.36 30.93 8.00
CA ARG A 470 3.74 31.08 7.52
C ARG A 470 3.75 31.24 6.00
N ARG A 471 4.46 32.26 5.53
CA ARG A 471 4.62 32.54 4.10
C ARG A 471 6.09 32.44 3.73
N ILE A 472 6.35 31.84 2.56
CA ILE A 472 7.69 31.65 2.02
C ILE A 472 7.81 32.52 0.79
N TYR A 473 8.75 33.45 0.82
CA TYR A 473 9.05 34.35 -0.28
C TYR A 473 10.34 33.88 -0.94
N VAL A 474 10.27 33.60 -2.25
CA VAL A 474 11.46 33.30 -3.06
C VAL A 474 12.07 34.61 -3.52
N VAL A 475 13.32 34.87 -3.15
CA VAL A 475 14.06 36.07 -3.50
C VAL A 475 15.15 35.70 -4.50
N THR A 476 14.98 36.15 -5.73
CA THR A 476 15.98 36.03 -6.81
C THR A 476 16.68 37.36 -7.00
N PRO A 477 17.96 37.49 -6.61
CA PRO A 477 18.72 38.71 -6.86
C PRO A 477 19.08 38.82 -8.35
N ARG A 478 18.90 40.00 -8.93
CA ARG A 478 19.23 40.25 -10.35
C ARG A 478 20.74 40.18 -10.64
N GLN A 479 21.57 40.39 -9.62
CA GLN A 479 23.03 40.21 -9.61
C GLN A 479 23.46 39.83 -8.19
N MET A 480 24.21 38.74 -8.02
CA MET A 480 24.85 38.45 -6.73
C MET A 480 26.02 39.42 -6.53
N THR A 481 25.86 40.39 -5.65
CA THR A 481 27.03 41.11 -5.12
C THR A 481 27.59 40.33 -3.93
N PRO A 482 28.90 40.38 -3.64
CA PRO A 482 29.51 39.67 -2.51
C PRO A 482 28.89 39.98 -1.14
N GLU A 483 28.10 41.04 -1.04
CA GLU A 483 27.34 41.42 0.15
C GLU A 483 26.07 40.58 0.38
N LEU A 484 25.43 40.07 -0.68
CA LEU A 484 24.21 39.23 -0.60
C LEU A 484 24.50 37.81 -0.08
N GLU A 485 25.71 37.29 -0.29
CA GLU A 485 26.16 36.01 0.30
C GLU A 485 26.23 36.07 1.84
N LYS A 486 26.30 37.28 2.41
CA LYS A 486 26.35 37.52 3.86
C LYS A 486 24.96 37.81 4.45
N ALA A 487 23.90 37.79 3.63
CA ALA A 487 22.54 38.01 4.09
C ALA A 487 22.11 36.89 5.04
N ARG A 488 21.43 37.28 6.12
CA ARG A 488 20.79 36.39 7.10
C ARG A 488 19.34 36.84 7.25
N PRO A 489 18.39 35.94 7.54
CA PRO A 489 16.97 36.28 7.62
C PRO A 489 16.66 37.49 8.51
N GLY A 490 17.37 37.64 9.64
CA GLY A 490 17.19 38.77 10.56
C GLY A 490 17.70 40.14 10.06
N ASN A 491 18.34 40.20 8.90
CA ASN A 491 18.92 41.42 8.33
C ASN A 491 18.15 41.90 7.08
N ILE A 492 16.99 41.33 6.75
CA ILE A 492 16.18 41.69 5.57
C ILE A 492 14.81 42.20 6.03
N ASP A 493 14.48 43.44 5.69
CA ASP A 493 13.14 44.01 5.87
C ASP A 493 12.31 43.83 4.58
N ILE A 494 11.04 43.43 4.68
CA ILE A 494 10.12 43.41 3.54
C ILE A 494 9.13 44.58 3.65
N LEU A 495 9.03 45.38 2.60
CA LEU A 495 8.26 46.62 2.55
C LEU A 495 7.33 46.63 1.32
N ILE A 496 6.18 47.28 1.42
CA ILE A 496 5.30 47.55 0.27
C ILE A 496 5.51 49.00 -0.16
N ASN A 497 6.03 49.20 -1.38
CA ASN A 497 6.28 50.53 -1.93
C ASN A 497 5.69 50.63 -3.34
N GLY A 498 4.73 51.55 -3.55
CA GLY A 498 4.11 51.77 -4.87
C GLY A 498 3.31 50.58 -5.43
N GLY A 499 2.76 49.72 -4.56
CA GLY A 499 2.03 48.50 -4.97
C GLY A 499 2.91 47.30 -5.30
N LYS A 500 4.22 47.38 -5.01
CA LYS A 500 5.18 46.28 -5.16
C LYS A 500 5.80 45.88 -3.82
N LEU A 501 6.11 44.60 -3.66
CA LEU A 501 6.89 44.06 -2.55
C LEU A 501 8.39 44.26 -2.82
N VAL A 502 9.09 44.89 -1.89
CA VAL A 502 10.53 45.18 -1.96
C VAL A 502 11.22 44.61 -0.72
N ALA A 503 12.27 43.82 -0.91
CA ALA A 503 13.14 43.35 0.17
C ALA A 503 14.34 44.28 0.31
N ARG A 504 14.66 44.72 1.53
CA ARG A 504 15.74 45.64 1.86
C ARG A 504 16.74 44.99 2.81
N LEU A 505 18.01 44.92 2.44
CA LEU A 505 19.06 44.33 3.27
C LEU A 505 19.75 45.39 4.15
N LYS A 506 19.80 45.17 5.46
CA LYS A 506 20.54 45.99 6.44
C LYS A 506 21.92 45.40 6.68
N THR A 507 22.99 46.07 6.25
CA THR A 507 24.35 45.63 6.57
C THR A 507 24.87 46.28 7.85
N ASN A 508 25.12 45.45 8.87
CA ASN A 508 25.87 45.67 10.13
C ASN A 508 25.45 46.84 11.06
N TRP A 509 25.07 46.53 12.29
CA TRP A 509 24.53 47.47 13.31
C TRP A 509 25.53 48.50 13.86
N GLN A 510 26.82 48.42 13.52
CA GLN A 510 27.89 49.26 14.08
C GLN A 510 28.46 50.30 13.10
N ASP A 511 27.97 50.34 11.85
CA ASP A 511 28.36 51.38 10.89
C ASP A 511 27.39 52.59 10.99
N PRO A 512 27.88 53.81 11.28
CA PRO A 512 27.02 55.00 11.37
C PRO A 512 26.39 55.42 10.02
N HIS A 513 26.81 54.82 8.91
CA HIS A 513 26.23 55.05 7.58
C HIS A 513 25.98 53.73 6.83
N PRO A 514 24.92 52.98 7.19
CA PRO A 514 24.60 51.73 6.52
C PRO A 514 24.34 51.99 5.02
N ARG A 515 24.92 51.15 4.16
CA ARG A 515 24.63 51.17 2.72
C ARG A 515 23.36 50.36 2.49
N GLU A 516 22.33 51.00 1.94
CA GLU A 516 21.04 50.38 1.66
C GLU A 516 21.04 49.79 0.24
N PHE A 517 20.55 48.55 0.13
CA PHE A 517 20.34 47.88 -1.14
C PHE A 517 18.88 47.39 -1.21
N ASP A 518 18.14 47.85 -2.22
CA ASP A 518 16.76 47.45 -2.48
C ASP A 518 16.75 46.32 -3.54
N ALA A 519 16.04 45.23 -3.26
CA ALA A 519 15.78 44.13 -4.19
C ALA A 519 14.27 44.03 -4.50
N GLU A 520 13.92 44.03 -5.79
CA GLU A 520 12.53 44.00 -6.28
C GLU A 520 12.04 42.54 -6.38
N ILE A 521 10.88 42.21 -5.79
CA ILE A 521 10.30 40.86 -5.79
C ILE A 521 9.23 40.78 -6.89
N ASN A 522 9.40 39.88 -7.86
CA ASN A 522 8.41 39.64 -8.92
C ASN A 522 7.58 38.39 -8.60
N VAL A 523 6.25 38.56 -8.59
CA VAL A 523 5.28 37.46 -8.45
C VAL A 523 4.82 37.08 -9.86
N LEU A 524 5.07 35.83 -10.28
CA LEU A 524 4.70 35.33 -11.62
C LEU A 524 3.18 35.15 -11.73
N LYS A 525 2.60 35.64 -12.83
CA LYS A 525 1.16 35.79 -13.09
C LYS A 525 0.80 34.98 -14.35
N HIS A 526 -0.27 34.20 -14.34
CA HIS A 526 -0.89 33.61 -15.54
C HIS A 526 -1.87 34.63 -16.15
N ASP A 527 -1.85 34.81 -17.48
CA ASP A 527 -2.69 35.81 -18.16
C ASP A 527 -4.15 35.33 -18.27
N LEU A 528 -5.06 36.22 -17.87
CA LEU A 528 -6.51 36.09 -17.94
C LEU A 528 -6.94 36.56 -19.34
N GLY A 529 -7.33 35.64 -20.22
CA GLY A 529 -7.96 35.99 -21.50
C GLY A 529 -9.27 36.73 -21.25
N ASP A 530 -9.33 37.98 -21.74
CA ASP A 530 -10.42 38.95 -21.61
C ASP A 530 -11.18 38.88 -20.30
N ALA A 531 -10.61 39.56 -19.29
CA ALA A 531 -11.27 39.87 -18.03
C ALA A 531 -12.78 40.16 -18.22
N PRO A 532 -13.70 39.35 -17.64
CA PRO A 532 -14.86 39.97 -17.06
C PRO A 532 -14.29 40.94 -16.03
N LYS A 533 -14.48 42.21 -16.35
CA LYS A 533 -14.10 43.42 -15.62
C LYS A 533 -13.72 43.12 -14.18
N THR A 534 -12.45 43.41 -13.86
CA THR A 534 -11.89 43.50 -12.52
C THR A 534 -12.90 44.01 -11.50
N ARG A 535 -13.45 43.12 -10.67
CA ARG A 535 -13.99 43.31 -9.31
C ARG A 535 -14.61 42.00 -8.80
N TRP A 536 -14.09 41.44 -7.71
CA TRP A 536 -14.54 40.18 -7.08
C TRP A 536 -15.90 40.32 -6.34
N TRP A 537 -16.77 41.22 -6.80
CA TRP A 537 -18.14 41.39 -6.33
C TRP A 537 -19.16 41.28 -7.46
N GLU A 538 -18.76 40.74 -8.62
CA GLU A 538 -19.67 40.42 -9.72
C GLU A 538 -19.41 38.97 -10.17
N SER A 539 -20.30 38.04 -9.76
CA SER A 539 -20.46 36.61 -10.14
C SER A 539 -19.35 35.63 -9.71
N ASP A 540 -19.59 34.59 -8.90
CA ASP A 540 -20.77 33.73 -8.80
C ASP A 540 -21.42 33.75 -7.41
N HIS A 541 -22.54 34.44 -7.30
CA HIS A 541 -23.41 34.30 -6.13
C HIS A 541 -24.08 32.92 -6.19
N THR A 542 -24.11 32.19 -5.06
CA THR A 542 -24.99 31.04 -4.89
C THR A 542 -26.40 31.47 -5.23
N THR A 543 -26.99 30.81 -6.22
CA THR A 543 -28.38 31.00 -6.57
C THR A 543 -29.29 30.16 -5.68
N MET A 544 -30.55 30.58 -5.56
CA MET A 544 -31.57 29.82 -4.82
C MET A 544 -31.70 28.39 -5.36
N GLU A 545 -31.62 28.23 -6.69
CA GLU A 545 -31.67 26.93 -7.34
C GLU A 545 -30.50 26.02 -6.92
N GLN A 546 -29.27 26.54 -6.89
CA GLN A 546 -28.10 25.79 -6.46
C GLN A 546 -28.18 25.40 -4.98
N MET A 547 -28.54 26.34 -4.09
CA MET A 547 -28.71 26.05 -2.66
C MET A 547 -29.79 24.99 -2.43
N LEU A 548 -30.96 25.12 -3.05
CA LEU A 548 -32.07 24.18 -2.87
C LEU A 548 -31.76 22.80 -3.45
N THR A 549 -31.02 22.72 -4.57
CA THR A 549 -30.54 21.45 -5.12
C THR A 549 -29.65 20.72 -4.11
N TRP A 550 -28.69 21.42 -3.51
CA TRP A 550 -27.83 20.83 -2.48
C TRP A 550 -28.58 20.52 -1.19
N PHE A 551 -29.59 21.32 -0.85
CA PHE A 551 -30.45 21.08 0.30
C PHE A 551 -31.28 19.79 0.14
N GLU A 552 -31.83 19.54 -1.04
CA GLU A 552 -32.51 18.28 -1.36
C GLU A 552 -31.54 17.09 -1.31
N ILE A 553 -30.33 17.24 -1.87
CA ILE A 553 -29.30 16.18 -1.84
C ILE A 553 -28.90 15.82 -0.40
N LEU A 554 -28.68 16.83 0.46
CA LEU A 554 -28.20 16.64 1.82
C LEU A 554 -29.31 16.15 2.77
N TYR A 555 -30.50 16.74 2.69
CA TYR A 555 -31.56 16.55 3.70
C TYR A 555 -32.78 15.78 3.17
N GLY A 556 -32.80 15.43 1.88
CA GLY A 556 -33.83 14.63 1.22
C GLY A 556 -35.22 15.24 1.29
N SER A 557 -36.23 14.39 1.10
CA SER A 557 -37.65 14.79 1.16
C SER A 557 -38.05 15.38 2.53
N THR A 558 -37.35 15.03 3.61
CA THR A 558 -37.62 15.56 4.95
C THR A 558 -37.17 17.01 5.10
N GLY A 559 -35.99 17.36 4.55
CA GLY A 559 -35.56 18.75 4.46
C GLY A 559 -36.54 19.59 3.65
N LEU A 560 -36.90 19.12 2.45
CA LEU A 560 -37.88 19.80 1.61
C LEU A 560 -39.25 19.94 2.28
N MET A 561 -39.69 18.95 3.06
CA MET A 561 -40.92 19.04 3.84
C MET A 561 -40.84 20.13 4.93
N LEU A 562 -39.70 20.26 5.63
CA LEU A 562 -39.51 21.31 6.62
C LEU A 562 -39.50 22.71 5.97
N LEU A 563 -38.81 22.83 4.83
CA LEU A 563 -38.79 24.03 4.02
C LEU A 563 -40.20 24.43 3.53
N ASP A 564 -40.98 23.47 3.04
CA ASP A 564 -42.37 23.66 2.64
C ASP A 564 -43.25 24.13 3.84
N TYR A 565 -43.09 23.52 5.01
CA TYR A 565 -43.79 23.99 6.22
C TYR A 565 -43.41 25.41 6.63
N TYR A 566 -42.12 25.75 6.54
CA TYR A 566 -41.64 27.10 6.79
C TYR A 566 -42.32 28.10 5.85
N GLN A 567 -42.36 27.81 4.54
CA GLN A 567 -42.96 28.69 3.54
C GLN A 567 -44.50 28.77 3.64
N GLN A 568 -45.19 27.69 4.02
CA GLN A 568 -46.64 27.69 4.26
C GLN A 568 -47.07 28.63 5.40
N GLY A 569 -46.17 28.93 6.34
CA GLY A 569 -46.36 29.95 7.37
C GLY A 569 -46.31 31.40 6.86
N GLY A 570 -46.12 31.59 5.55
CA GLY A 570 -45.88 32.89 4.93
C GLY A 570 -44.46 33.43 5.17
N ASN A 571 -43.54 32.59 5.64
CA ASN A 571 -42.15 32.95 5.87
C ASN A 571 -41.34 32.91 4.57
N GLN A 572 -40.22 33.63 4.53
CA GLN A 572 -39.43 33.82 3.31
C GLN A 572 -37.97 33.41 3.50
N ILE A 573 -37.34 32.97 2.42
CA ILE A 573 -35.89 32.72 2.37
C ILE A 573 -35.33 33.62 1.29
N GLU A 574 -34.30 34.35 1.66
CA GLU A 574 -33.63 35.32 0.79
C GLU A 574 -32.15 34.97 0.71
N LEU A 575 -31.60 35.09 -0.49
CA LEU A 575 -30.15 35.15 -0.68
C LEU A 575 -29.80 36.61 -0.91
N GLY A 576 -28.84 37.11 -0.15
CA GLY A 576 -28.36 38.48 -0.30
C GLY A 576 -27.31 38.81 0.74
N ASP A 577 -26.64 39.93 0.53
CA ASP A 577 -25.61 40.46 1.43
C ASP A 577 -26.15 40.62 2.88
N VAL A 578 -25.54 39.87 3.81
CA VAL A 578 -25.91 39.89 5.22
C VAL A 578 -24.99 40.90 5.92
N LEU A 579 -25.59 41.93 6.52
CA LEU A 579 -24.85 42.99 7.20
C LEU A 579 -23.94 42.42 8.30
N TRP A 580 -22.65 42.74 8.26
CA TRP A 580 -21.61 42.48 9.29
C TRP A 580 -20.96 41.09 9.31
N ASP A 581 -20.55 40.50 8.18
CA ASP A 581 -19.77 39.24 8.13
C ASP A 581 -20.47 37.98 8.67
N HIS A 582 -21.78 38.07 8.92
CA HIS A 582 -22.58 36.93 9.35
C HIS A 582 -23.02 36.09 8.15
N ASP A 583 -22.60 34.83 8.12
CA ASP A 583 -22.98 33.87 7.07
C ASP A 583 -24.54 33.66 6.98
N THR A 584 -25.29 33.93 8.07
CA THR A 584 -26.77 33.91 8.11
C THR A 584 -27.36 34.95 9.08
N ASP A 585 -28.58 35.43 8.80
CA ASP A 585 -29.41 36.17 9.75
C ASP A 585 -30.88 35.72 9.68
N GLY A 586 -31.52 35.60 10.85
CA GLY A 586 -32.89 35.16 11.02
C GLY A 586 -33.66 36.16 11.87
N TRP A 587 -34.58 36.93 11.26
CA TRP A 587 -35.37 37.93 11.99
C TRP A 587 -36.87 37.86 11.73
N ILE A 588 -37.64 38.42 12.67
CA ILE A 588 -39.10 38.56 12.60
C ILE A 588 -39.42 39.98 12.09
N TRP A 589 -40.06 40.08 10.93
CA TRP A 589 -40.56 41.37 10.45
C TRP A 589 -41.90 41.74 11.09
N GLY A 590 -42.22 43.04 11.16
CA GLY A 590 -43.36 43.61 11.91
C GLY A 590 -44.77 43.09 11.58
N ASN A 591 -44.89 42.15 10.64
CA ASN A 591 -46.13 41.48 10.23
C ASN A 591 -46.25 40.06 10.81
N GLY A 592 -45.25 39.58 11.55
CA GLY A 592 -45.24 38.25 12.18
C GLY A 592 -44.68 37.11 11.32
N HIS A 593 -44.08 37.41 10.16
CA HIS A 593 -43.38 36.44 9.32
C HIS A 593 -41.88 36.44 9.63
N LEU A 594 -41.27 35.26 9.62
CA LEU A 594 -39.83 35.05 9.71
C LEU A 594 -39.20 35.16 8.32
N ILE A 595 -38.00 35.72 8.26
CA ILE A 595 -37.16 35.72 7.07
C ILE A 595 -35.83 35.07 7.46
N ILE A 596 -35.42 34.06 6.70
CA ILE A 596 -34.06 33.50 6.75
C ILE A 596 -33.29 34.13 5.61
N GLN A 597 -32.28 34.93 5.94
CA GLN A 597 -31.35 35.48 4.96
C GLN A 597 -30.04 34.69 5.02
N ILE A 598 -29.57 34.22 3.87
CA ILE A 598 -28.31 33.47 3.73
C ILE A 598 -27.41 34.26 2.80
N GLU A 599 -26.13 34.36 3.15
CA GLU A 599 -25.20 35.17 2.36
C GLU A 599 -25.00 34.59 0.96
N GLU A 600 -25.14 35.43 -0.05
CA GLU A 600 -25.18 35.00 -1.45
C GLU A 600 -23.81 34.62 -2.02
N ASP A 601 -22.70 34.96 -1.35
CA ASP A 601 -21.34 34.59 -1.74
C ASP A 601 -20.85 33.28 -1.10
N LEU A 602 -21.68 32.62 -0.28
CA LEU A 602 -21.38 31.31 0.27
C LEU A 602 -21.31 30.26 -0.82
N HIS A 603 -20.50 29.22 -0.59
CA HIS A 603 -20.56 28.01 -1.42
C HIS A 603 -21.94 27.33 -1.29
N PRO A 604 -22.57 26.80 -2.37
CA PRO A 604 -23.93 26.27 -2.33
C PRO A 604 -24.19 25.19 -1.26
N ILE A 605 -23.18 24.37 -0.97
CA ILE A 605 -23.24 23.36 0.11
C ILE A 605 -23.31 24.01 1.49
N LYS A 606 -22.49 25.05 1.73
CA LYS A 606 -22.46 25.79 3.00
C LYS A 606 -23.76 26.56 3.18
N ALA A 607 -24.27 27.19 2.12
CA ALA A 607 -25.59 27.82 2.10
C ALA A 607 -26.72 26.84 2.43
N ALA A 608 -26.70 25.62 1.88
CA ALA A 608 -27.69 24.58 2.21
C ALA A 608 -27.61 24.12 3.67
N GLN A 609 -26.41 24.01 4.24
CA GLN A 609 -26.22 23.67 5.66
C GLN A 609 -26.75 24.77 6.59
N TYR A 610 -26.50 26.02 6.22
CA TYR A 610 -27.00 27.18 6.91
C TYR A 610 -28.53 27.29 6.82
N LEU A 611 -29.12 27.00 5.66
CA LEU A 611 -30.58 26.89 5.52
C LEU A 611 -31.16 25.85 6.48
N TRP A 612 -30.53 24.68 6.61
CA TRP A 612 -30.99 23.65 7.56
C TRP A 612 -30.89 24.14 9.00
N HIS A 613 -29.75 24.75 9.37
CA HIS A 613 -29.55 25.31 10.70
C HIS A 613 -30.67 26.30 11.06
N GLU A 614 -30.93 27.28 10.20
CA GLU A 614 -31.92 28.32 10.44
C GLU A 614 -33.35 27.79 10.43
N LEU A 615 -33.68 26.85 9.55
CA LEU A 615 -34.99 26.18 9.57
C LEU A 615 -35.23 25.46 10.90
N THR A 616 -34.22 24.76 11.42
CA THR A 616 -34.32 24.09 12.73
C THR A 616 -34.35 25.06 13.90
N TRP A 617 -33.60 26.17 13.82
CA TRP A 617 -33.61 27.22 14.84
C TRP A 617 -34.96 27.94 14.91
N CYS A 618 -35.60 28.17 13.77
CA CYS A 618 -36.91 28.78 13.70
C CYS A 618 -38.05 27.82 14.12
N LEU A 619 -37.83 26.51 14.19
CA LEU A 619 -38.85 25.50 14.50
C LEU A 619 -39.72 25.80 15.74
N PRO A 620 -39.15 26.28 16.88
CA PRO A 620 -39.95 26.64 18.05
C PRO A 620 -40.92 27.80 17.79
N TYR A 621 -40.60 28.72 16.86
CA TYR A 621 -41.36 29.94 16.60
C TYR A 621 -42.60 29.72 15.73
N TYR A 622 -42.62 28.68 14.90
CA TYR A 622 -43.78 28.30 14.08
C TYR A 622 -44.41 26.95 14.48
N ARG A 623 -43.99 26.40 15.64
CA ARG A 623 -44.53 25.16 16.23
C ARG A 623 -46.06 25.17 16.32
N GLU A 624 -46.66 26.31 16.68
CA GLU A 624 -48.13 26.46 16.77
C GLU A 624 -48.84 26.32 15.41
N ALA A 625 -48.22 26.76 14.31
CA ALA A 625 -48.77 26.59 12.95
C ALA A 625 -48.66 25.13 12.47
N ILE A 626 -47.59 24.43 12.86
CA ILE A 626 -47.39 22.99 12.56
C ILE A 626 -48.33 22.10 13.37
N LEU A 627 -48.52 22.41 14.66
CA LEU A 627 -49.36 21.65 15.58
C LEU A 627 -50.85 21.67 15.21
N GLN A 628 -51.29 22.66 14.43
CA GLN A 628 -52.68 22.73 13.96
C GLN A 628 -53.00 21.71 12.86
N ASN A 629 -52.01 21.04 12.25
CA ASN A 629 -52.27 20.13 11.12
C ASN A 629 -51.71 18.71 11.22
N ARG A 630 -50.73 18.36 12.08
CA ARG A 630 -50.21 16.96 12.17
C ARG A 630 -49.56 16.61 13.52
N ASP A 631 -49.26 15.31 13.66
CA ASP A 631 -48.61 14.66 14.81
C ASP A 631 -47.16 15.16 15.03
N PRO A 632 -46.89 15.90 16.11
CA PRO A 632 -45.59 16.51 16.38
C PRO A 632 -44.47 15.49 16.67
N GLU A 633 -44.78 14.30 17.19
CA GLU A 633 -43.76 13.29 17.49
C GLU A 633 -43.13 12.70 16.22
N THR A 634 -43.94 12.56 15.17
CA THR A 634 -43.49 12.08 13.85
C THR A 634 -42.54 13.08 13.18
N LEU A 635 -42.77 14.39 13.35
CA LEU A 635 -41.93 15.44 12.77
C LEU A 635 -40.57 15.53 13.48
N GLU A 636 -40.56 15.48 14.81
CA GLU A 636 -39.33 15.52 15.62
C GLU A 636 -38.44 14.30 15.33
N TRP A 637 -39.04 13.11 15.19
CA TRP A 637 -38.31 11.90 14.81
C TRP A 637 -37.73 12.00 13.38
N ALA A 638 -38.50 12.51 12.42
CA ALA A 638 -38.06 12.69 11.05
C ALA A 638 -36.91 13.70 10.94
N LEU A 639 -36.97 14.81 11.70
CA LEU A 639 -35.91 15.82 11.78
C LEU A 639 -34.59 15.23 12.30
N HIS A 640 -34.65 14.43 13.38
CA HIS A 640 -33.46 13.76 13.90
C HIS A 640 -32.90 12.69 12.96
N GLN A 641 -33.74 12.02 12.16
CA GLN A 641 -33.27 11.09 11.13
C GLN A 641 -32.64 11.81 9.94
N ALA A 642 -33.23 12.92 9.48
CA ALA A 642 -32.68 13.72 8.38
C ALA A 642 -31.33 14.32 8.76
N ALA A 643 -31.16 14.84 9.98
CA ALA A 643 -29.87 15.34 10.47
C ALA A 643 -28.79 14.23 10.53
N ARG A 644 -29.16 13.01 10.94
CA ARG A 644 -28.24 11.86 10.97
C ARG A 644 -27.86 11.39 9.58
N ASN A 645 -28.83 11.30 8.66
CA ASN A 645 -28.59 10.91 7.28
C ASN A 645 -27.77 11.97 6.53
N ALA A 646 -28.05 13.26 6.75
CA ALA A 646 -27.27 14.36 6.18
C ALA A 646 -25.84 14.40 6.74
N GLY A 647 -25.66 14.12 8.04
CA GLY A 647 -24.33 13.95 8.62
C GLY A 647 -23.55 12.78 8.01
N GLN A 648 -24.23 11.66 7.69
CA GLN A 648 -23.63 10.53 7.01
C GLN A 648 -23.35 10.81 5.53
N ILE A 649 -24.25 11.47 4.81
CA ILE A 649 -24.07 11.83 3.39
C ILE A 649 -23.02 12.93 3.25
N ALA A 650 -23.01 13.94 4.12
CA ALA A 650 -21.99 14.98 4.16
C ALA A 650 -20.64 14.41 4.64
N ALA A 651 -20.61 13.46 5.57
CA ALA A 651 -19.39 12.73 5.90
C ALA A 651 -18.93 11.87 4.72
N SER A 652 -19.81 11.17 4.02
CA SER A 652 -19.47 10.36 2.85
C SER A 652 -19.12 11.22 1.62
N ALA A 653 -19.70 12.41 1.46
CA ALA A 653 -19.40 13.36 0.38
C ALA A 653 -18.12 14.15 0.67
N ALA A 654 -17.91 14.56 1.94
CA ALA A 654 -16.65 15.12 2.40
C ALA A 654 -15.54 14.06 2.39
N GLN A 655 -15.84 12.80 2.71
CA GLN A 655 -14.93 11.66 2.54
C GLN A 655 -14.74 11.32 1.05
N LEU A 656 -15.72 11.54 0.17
CA LEU A 656 -15.54 11.42 -1.29
C LEU A 656 -14.65 12.52 -1.87
N TYR A 657 -14.72 13.71 -1.27
CA TYR A 657 -13.92 14.87 -1.66
C TYR A 657 -12.52 14.84 -1.02
N LEU A 658 -12.38 14.23 0.16
CA LEU A 658 -11.11 14.06 0.90
C LEU A 658 -10.38 12.77 0.51
N ALA A 659 -11.08 11.67 0.23
CA ALA A 659 -10.53 10.49 -0.41
C ALA A 659 -10.62 10.75 -1.92
N ALA A 660 -9.62 11.41 -2.47
CA ALA A 660 -9.47 11.61 -3.91
C ALA A 660 -9.78 10.29 -4.64
N ILE A 661 -10.96 10.17 -5.25
CA ILE A 661 -11.29 9.03 -6.09
C ILE A 661 -10.52 9.24 -7.39
N THR A 662 -9.36 8.61 -7.51
CA THR A 662 -8.70 8.48 -8.81
C THR A 662 -9.36 7.33 -9.56
N ILE A 663 -10.23 7.68 -10.51
CA ILE A 663 -10.72 6.74 -11.51
C ILE A 663 -9.76 6.84 -12.69
N LEU A 664 -8.89 5.84 -12.83
CA LEU A 664 -7.96 5.76 -13.95
C LEU A 664 -8.54 4.82 -15.01
N ASN A 665 -8.45 5.26 -16.27
CA ASN A 665 -8.77 4.42 -17.41
C ASN A 665 -7.48 3.73 -17.87
N GLU A 666 -7.24 2.53 -17.37
CA GLU A 666 -6.09 1.70 -17.73
C GLU A 666 -6.43 0.88 -18.99
N GLY A 667 -6.45 1.56 -20.15
CA GLY A 667 -6.75 0.94 -21.44
C GLY A 667 -8.15 0.33 -21.53
N ALA A 668 -8.23 -1.00 -21.38
CA ALA A 668 -9.46 -1.78 -21.47
C ALA A 668 -10.25 -1.86 -20.15
N ASP A 669 -9.67 -1.48 -19.01
CA ASP A 669 -10.28 -1.62 -17.69
C ASP A 669 -10.37 -0.26 -16.95
N TRP A 670 -11.25 -0.19 -15.95
CA TRP A 670 -11.33 0.95 -15.03
C TRP A 670 -10.72 0.57 -13.70
N ALA A 671 -9.64 1.25 -13.31
CA ALA A 671 -9.03 1.11 -12.00
C ALA A 671 -9.57 2.19 -11.06
N MET A 672 -10.06 1.76 -9.89
CA MET A 672 -10.50 2.65 -8.83
C MET A 672 -9.62 2.44 -7.61
N THR A 673 -8.90 3.47 -7.22
CA THR A 673 -8.21 3.53 -5.94
C THR A 673 -8.97 4.47 -5.01
N LEU A 674 -9.14 4.05 -3.76
CA LEU A 674 -9.74 4.84 -2.70
C LEU A 674 -8.73 4.94 -1.58
N TYR A 675 -8.60 6.10 -0.95
CA TYR A 675 -7.76 6.23 0.24
C TYR A 675 -8.16 5.23 1.34
N GLU A 676 -9.44 4.91 1.50
CA GLU A 676 -9.86 3.87 2.44
C GLU A 676 -9.34 2.46 2.06
N LEU A 677 -9.10 2.17 0.79
CA LEU A 677 -8.44 0.93 0.37
C LEU A 677 -6.95 0.92 0.76
N SER A 678 -6.30 2.07 0.89
CA SER A 678 -4.92 2.14 1.41
C SER A 678 -4.84 1.86 2.92
N GLU A 679 -5.95 1.94 3.64
CA GLU A 679 -6.06 1.48 5.04
C GLU A 679 -6.63 0.05 5.16
N GLY A 680 -6.90 -0.62 4.03
CA GLY A 680 -7.49 -1.96 4.00
C GLY A 680 -9.01 -1.99 4.24
N ASN A 681 -9.69 -0.85 4.20
CA ASN A 681 -11.15 -0.74 4.37
C ASN A 681 -11.88 -1.02 3.04
N TRP A 682 -12.07 -2.31 2.73
CA TRP A 682 -12.81 -2.77 1.54
C TRP A 682 -14.30 -2.42 1.52
N GLN A 683 -14.85 -1.95 2.65
CA GLN A 683 -16.28 -1.66 2.82
C GLN A 683 -16.78 -0.57 1.88
N ALA A 684 -16.08 0.55 1.76
CA ALA A 684 -16.52 1.65 0.89
C ALA A 684 -16.45 1.27 -0.60
N ALA A 685 -15.35 0.65 -1.03
CA ALA A 685 -15.16 0.27 -2.43
C ALA A 685 -16.21 -0.74 -2.92
N ILE A 686 -16.43 -1.82 -2.16
CA ILE A 686 -17.39 -2.86 -2.51
C ILE A 686 -18.82 -2.37 -2.28
N GLY A 687 -19.06 -1.55 -1.25
CA GLY A 687 -20.33 -0.89 -1.00
C GLY A 687 -20.74 0.05 -2.12
N PHE A 688 -19.78 0.60 -2.87
CA PHE A 688 -19.99 1.48 -4.00
C PHE A 688 -20.35 0.75 -5.31
N LEU A 689 -19.85 -0.48 -5.52
CA LEU A 689 -20.07 -1.25 -6.75
C LEU A 689 -21.53 -1.30 -7.23
N PRO A 690 -22.55 -1.51 -6.36
CA PRO A 690 -23.96 -1.49 -6.77
C PRO A 690 -24.44 -0.18 -7.40
N TYR A 691 -23.77 0.93 -7.13
CA TYR A 691 -24.14 2.27 -7.59
C TYR A 691 -23.42 2.69 -8.87
N ILE A 692 -22.46 1.90 -9.35
CA ILE A 692 -21.82 2.14 -10.65
C ILE A 692 -22.83 1.77 -11.75
N PRO A 693 -23.28 2.71 -12.59
CA PRO A 693 -24.23 2.42 -13.65
C PRO A 693 -23.65 1.42 -14.66
N ALA A 694 -24.47 0.48 -15.15
CA ALA A 694 -24.03 -0.47 -16.18
C ALA A 694 -23.50 0.22 -17.46
N SER A 695 -23.89 1.47 -17.71
CA SER A 695 -23.38 2.29 -18.82
C SER A 695 -21.91 2.70 -18.67
N PHE A 696 -21.29 2.57 -17.50
CA PHE A 696 -19.84 2.79 -17.32
C PHE A 696 -18.98 1.70 -17.98
N PHE A 697 -19.59 0.57 -18.37
CA PHE A 697 -18.90 -0.61 -18.89
C PHE A 697 -18.99 -0.76 -20.42
N ILE A 698 -19.21 0.34 -21.15
CA ILE A 698 -19.25 0.32 -22.61
C ILE A 698 -17.90 -0.19 -23.14
N GLY A 699 -17.93 -1.25 -23.94
CA GLY A 699 -16.73 -1.84 -24.55
C GLY A 699 -16.20 -3.12 -23.90
N GLY A 700 -16.91 -3.70 -22.92
CA GLY A 700 -16.48 -4.95 -22.28
C GLY A 700 -15.45 -4.76 -21.17
N LYS A 701 -15.33 -3.54 -20.65
CA LYS A 701 -14.40 -3.17 -19.59
C LYS A 701 -14.74 -3.86 -18.26
N ASN A 702 -13.73 -4.17 -17.47
CA ASN A 702 -13.89 -4.59 -16.07
C ASN A 702 -13.68 -3.40 -15.12
N VAL A 703 -14.25 -3.49 -13.93
CA VAL A 703 -13.83 -2.65 -12.79
C VAL A 703 -12.84 -3.43 -11.97
N ILE A 704 -11.69 -2.81 -11.76
CA ILE A 704 -10.59 -3.31 -10.95
C ILE A 704 -10.58 -2.50 -9.65
N ILE A 705 -10.72 -3.21 -8.53
CA ILE A 705 -10.49 -2.65 -7.20
C ILE A 705 -9.15 -3.20 -6.73
N ARG A 706 -8.17 -2.31 -6.56
CA ARG A 706 -6.84 -2.64 -6.03
C ARG A 706 -6.64 -1.96 -4.68
N ASP A 707 -6.10 -2.68 -3.71
CA ASP A 707 -5.67 -2.07 -2.44
C ASP A 707 -4.17 -1.72 -2.45
N HIS A 708 -3.69 -1.08 -1.38
CA HIS A 708 -2.27 -0.72 -1.22
C HIS A 708 -1.31 -1.91 -1.15
N LEU A 709 -1.82 -3.13 -0.94
CA LEU A 709 -1.02 -4.36 -0.94
C LEU A 709 -1.00 -5.02 -2.32
N GLY A 710 -1.52 -4.34 -3.36
CA GLY A 710 -1.61 -4.88 -4.71
C GLY A 710 -2.66 -5.99 -4.86
N ARG A 711 -3.48 -6.27 -3.85
CA ARG A 711 -4.55 -7.26 -3.97
C ARG A 711 -5.61 -6.71 -4.89
N GLU A 712 -5.98 -7.50 -5.88
CA GLU A 712 -6.87 -7.06 -6.93
C GLU A 712 -8.16 -7.87 -6.99
N ILE A 713 -9.29 -7.18 -7.15
CA ILE A 713 -10.57 -7.80 -7.50
C ILE A 713 -11.07 -7.21 -8.81
N LYS A 714 -11.24 -8.08 -9.81
CA LYS A 714 -11.87 -7.74 -11.08
C LYS A 714 -13.34 -8.10 -11.08
N PHE A 715 -14.19 -7.16 -11.50
CA PHE A 715 -15.60 -7.40 -11.77
C PHE A 715 -15.94 -7.04 -13.21
N THR A 716 -16.52 -7.98 -13.93
CA THR A 716 -17.16 -7.74 -15.24
C THR A 716 -18.43 -6.91 -15.07
N ALA A 717 -18.87 -6.27 -16.16
CA ALA A 717 -20.16 -5.57 -16.21
C ALA A 717 -21.34 -6.44 -15.74
N ALA A 718 -21.37 -7.70 -16.18
CA ALA A 718 -22.42 -8.65 -15.82
C ALA A 718 -22.40 -9.00 -14.32
N GLN A 719 -21.22 -9.12 -13.72
CA GLN A 719 -21.09 -9.33 -12.28
C GLN A 719 -21.57 -8.11 -11.49
N ILE A 720 -21.27 -6.88 -11.94
CA ILE A 720 -21.72 -5.66 -11.28
C ILE A 720 -23.23 -5.49 -11.36
N GLU A 721 -23.87 -5.82 -12.49
CA GLU A 721 -25.32 -5.80 -12.60
C GLU A 721 -25.99 -6.78 -11.62
N VAL A 722 -25.43 -7.97 -11.46
CA VAL A 722 -25.91 -8.97 -10.50
C VAL A 722 -25.68 -8.50 -9.05
N LEU A 723 -24.53 -7.90 -8.75
CA LEU A 723 -24.25 -7.31 -7.43
C LEU A 723 -25.18 -6.14 -7.12
N SER A 724 -25.46 -5.29 -8.10
CA SER A 724 -26.41 -4.18 -7.98
C SER A 724 -27.84 -4.67 -7.74
N THR A 725 -28.23 -5.75 -8.41
CA THR A 725 -29.51 -6.43 -8.17
C THR A 725 -29.59 -7.02 -6.76
N ALA A 726 -28.52 -7.70 -6.31
CA ALA A 726 -28.45 -8.24 -4.95
C ALA A 726 -28.45 -7.14 -3.88
N ALA A 727 -27.87 -5.98 -4.14
CA ALA A 727 -27.85 -4.85 -3.20
C ALA A 727 -29.26 -4.33 -2.85
N ARG A 728 -30.24 -4.52 -3.74
CA ARG A 728 -31.66 -4.14 -3.51
C ARG A 728 -32.36 -5.04 -2.49
N ILE A 729 -31.81 -6.22 -2.21
CA ILE A 729 -32.28 -7.09 -1.14
C ILE A 729 -31.72 -6.57 0.19
N ALA A 730 -32.51 -6.59 1.26
CA ALA A 730 -32.09 -6.11 2.57
C ALA A 730 -30.77 -6.80 3.02
N PRO A 731 -29.78 -6.08 3.58
CA PRO A 731 -28.50 -6.66 4.01
C PRO A 731 -28.64 -7.82 5.00
N THR A 732 -29.72 -7.84 5.77
CA THR A 732 -30.04 -8.90 6.74
C THR A 732 -30.57 -10.19 6.10
N ASP A 733 -31.01 -10.14 4.84
CA ASP A 733 -31.45 -11.32 4.08
C ASP A 733 -30.27 -11.92 3.31
N LEU A 734 -29.39 -12.59 4.06
CA LEU A 734 -28.20 -13.26 3.53
C LEU A 734 -28.56 -14.30 2.45
N ALA A 735 -29.65 -15.06 2.65
CA ALA A 735 -30.07 -16.10 1.73
C ALA A 735 -30.55 -15.51 0.40
N GLY A 736 -31.35 -14.45 0.44
CA GLY A 736 -31.81 -13.74 -0.76
C GLY A 736 -30.66 -13.10 -1.55
N ARG A 737 -29.73 -12.42 -0.87
CA ARG A 737 -28.53 -11.86 -1.51
C ARG A 737 -27.66 -12.94 -2.13
N TYR A 738 -27.39 -14.01 -1.38
CA TYR A 738 -26.56 -15.10 -1.86
C TYR A 738 -27.18 -15.82 -3.08
N ALA A 739 -28.49 -16.04 -3.09
CA ALA A 739 -29.18 -16.68 -4.22
C ALA A 739 -29.00 -15.91 -5.54
N ILE A 740 -28.88 -14.59 -5.48
CA ILE A 740 -28.64 -13.74 -6.66
C ILE A 740 -27.18 -13.82 -7.12
N ILE A 741 -26.22 -13.83 -6.20
CA ILE A 741 -24.78 -13.84 -6.56
C ILE A 741 -24.22 -15.24 -6.81
N ALA A 742 -24.87 -16.30 -6.32
CA ALA A 742 -24.38 -17.68 -6.45
C ALA A 742 -24.09 -18.10 -7.91
N PRO A 743 -24.91 -17.74 -8.92
CA PRO A 743 -24.62 -18.03 -10.33
C PRO A 743 -23.34 -17.39 -10.88
N LEU A 744 -22.82 -16.34 -10.23
CA LEU A 744 -21.57 -15.70 -10.64
C LEU A 744 -20.33 -16.58 -10.42
N ASN A 745 -20.46 -17.63 -9.59
CA ASN A 745 -19.37 -18.53 -9.23
C ASN A 745 -18.08 -17.80 -8.79
N LEU A 746 -18.25 -16.72 -8.03
CA LEU A 746 -17.13 -15.91 -7.54
C LEU A 746 -16.19 -16.76 -6.67
N PRO A 747 -14.85 -16.59 -6.80
CA PRO A 747 -13.89 -17.23 -5.90
C PRO A 747 -14.23 -16.97 -4.43
N ILE A 748 -13.88 -17.90 -3.55
CA ILE A 748 -14.17 -17.76 -2.12
C ILE A 748 -13.52 -16.50 -1.54
N GLN A 749 -12.34 -16.12 -2.02
CA GLN A 749 -11.62 -14.90 -1.61
C GLN A 749 -12.46 -13.65 -1.90
N THR A 750 -13.01 -13.55 -3.11
CA THR A 750 -13.90 -12.44 -3.50
C THR A 750 -15.17 -12.43 -2.64
N ARG A 751 -15.77 -13.59 -2.35
CA ARG A 751 -16.96 -13.66 -1.49
C ARG A 751 -16.67 -13.32 -0.03
N MET A 752 -15.48 -13.64 0.47
CA MET A 752 -15.03 -13.22 1.80
C MET A 752 -14.89 -11.70 1.87
N LEU A 753 -14.35 -11.06 0.83
CA LEU A 753 -14.28 -9.60 0.74
C LEU A 753 -15.68 -8.98 0.70
N LEU A 754 -16.67 -9.61 0.03
CA LEU A 754 -18.08 -9.18 0.12
C LEU A 754 -18.65 -9.29 1.56
N VAL A 755 -18.21 -10.26 2.37
CA VAL A 755 -18.63 -10.38 3.78
C VAL A 755 -17.97 -9.30 4.64
N GLU A 756 -16.67 -9.09 4.48
CA GLU A 756 -15.89 -8.05 5.17
C GLU A 756 -16.42 -6.65 4.83
N ALA A 757 -16.85 -6.46 3.58
CA ALA A 757 -17.51 -5.25 3.10
C ALA A 757 -18.94 -5.05 3.66
N GLY A 758 -19.49 -6.02 4.39
CA GLY A 758 -20.86 -5.98 4.89
C GLY A 758 -21.93 -6.21 3.82
N PHE A 759 -21.54 -6.48 2.56
CA PHE A 759 -22.48 -6.81 1.48
C PHE A 759 -23.17 -8.16 1.74
N LEU A 760 -22.42 -9.17 2.16
CA LEU A 760 -22.93 -10.43 2.70
C LEU A 760 -22.83 -10.39 4.23
N LYS A 761 -23.88 -9.89 4.89
CA LYS A 761 -23.82 -9.64 6.33
C LYS A 761 -23.80 -10.94 7.14
N ALA A 762 -22.65 -11.25 7.72
CA ALA A 762 -22.54 -12.32 8.71
C ALA A 762 -23.36 -11.98 9.97
N PRO A 763 -23.95 -12.98 10.66
CA PRO A 763 -24.72 -12.71 11.87
C PRO A 763 -23.87 -12.08 12.97
N THR A 764 -24.44 -11.11 13.71
CA THR A 764 -23.71 -10.35 14.74
C THR A 764 -23.97 -10.82 16.16
N SER A 765 -25.08 -11.52 16.43
CA SER A 765 -25.44 -12.03 17.75
C SER A 765 -25.40 -13.55 17.82
N ARG A 766 -24.52 -14.08 18.69
CA ARG A 766 -24.43 -15.53 18.98
C ARG A 766 -25.69 -16.06 19.64
N GLY A 767 -26.37 -15.24 20.45
CA GLY A 767 -27.58 -15.62 21.18
C GLY A 767 -28.82 -15.81 20.27
N GLN A 768 -28.78 -15.27 19.05
CA GLN A 768 -29.91 -15.30 18.13
C GLN A 768 -30.33 -16.72 17.73
N LEU A 769 -29.41 -17.69 17.65
CA LEU A 769 -29.76 -19.08 17.37
C LEU A 769 -30.77 -19.65 18.37
N ALA A 770 -30.61 -19.35 19.67
CA ALA A 770 -31.53 -19.84 20.69
C ALA A 770 -32.96 -19.32 20.47
N HIS A 771 -33.10 -18.04 20.12
CA HIS A 771 -34.39 -17.44 19.77
C HIS A 771 -34.97 -18.07 18.50
N ASN A 772 -34.13 -18.29 17.48
CA ASN A 772 -34.55 -18.88 16.22
C ASN A 772 -34.99 -20.34 16.37
N LEU A 773 -34.33 -21.13 17.22
CA LEU A 773 -34.75 -22.50 17.56
C LEU A 773 -36.15 -22.51 18.20
N ILE A 774 -36.41 -21.61 19.15
CA ILE A 774 -37.73 -21.48 19.79
C ILE A 774 -38.78 -21.05 18.78
N ALA A 775 -38.48 -20.04 17.95
CA ALA A 775 -39.38 -19.54 16.90
C ALA A 775 -39.73 -20.62 15.87
N ALA A 776 -38.80 -21.54 15.57
CA ALA A 776 -39.03 -22.71 14.72
C ALA A 776 -39.75 -23.87 15.42
N GLY A 777 -40.29 -23.66 16.64
CA GLY A 777 -41.01 -24.68 17.41
C GLY A 777 -40.13 -25.74 18.07
N ARG A 778 -38.80 -25.58 18.08
CA ARG A 778 -37.87 -26.51 18.74
C ARG A 778 -37.75 -26.15 20.22
N VAL A 779 -38.67 -26.71 21.01
CA VAL A 779 -38.74 -26.47 22.46
C VAL A 779 -37.42 -26.84 23.15
N LYS A 780 -36.94 -25.94 24.02
CA LYS A 780 -35.75 -26.17 24.86
C LYS A 780 -36.04 -27.33 25.83
N PRO A 781 -35.36 -28.49 25.73
CA PRO A 781 -35.77 -29.70 26.47
C PRO A 781 -35.65 -29.57 27.99
N SER A 782 -34.66 -28.83 28.48
CA SER A 782 -34.52 -28.51 29.90
C SER A 782 -33.78 -27.18 30.08
N PRO A 783 -33.84 -26.54 31.27
CA PRO A 783 -33.09 -25.31 31.55
C PRO A 783 -31.58 -25.45 31.31
N TYR A 784 -31.04 -26.66 31.46
CA TYR A 784 -29.62 -26.98 31.28
C TYR A 784 -29.18 -27.15 29.83
N HIS A 785 -30.12 -27.21 28.88
CA HIS A 785 -29.75 -27.22 27.46
C HIS A 785 -29.26 -25.85 27.00
N GLN A 786 -28.32 -25.84 26.07
CA GLN A 786 -27.79 -24.65 25.42
C GLN A 786 -27.94 -24.80 23.91
N ALA A 787 -28.16 -23.68 23.21
CA ALA A 787 -28.18 -23.70 21.75
C ALA A 787 -26.75 -23.93 21.27
N HIS A 788 -26.57 -24.91 20.40
CA HIS A 788 -25.30 -25.25 19.78
C HIS A 788 -25.40 -24.98 18.28
N HIS A 789 -24.46 -24.20 17.77
CA HIS A 789 -24.28 -23.96 16.34
C HIS A 789 -23.58 -25.16 15.70
N ASP A 790 -24.29 -25.94 14.88
CA ASP A 790 -23.66 -27.04 14.12
C ASP A 790 -22.76 -26.49 12.99
N LEU A 791 -22.91 -25.20 12.64
CA LEU A 791 -21.94 -24.38 11.90
C LEU A 791 -21.26 -23.39 12.87
N PRO A 792 -20.02 -23.64 13.33
CA PRO A 792 -19.43 -22.90 14.46
C PRO A 792 -19.42 -21.38 14.28
N TRP A 793 -19.78 -20.67 15.36
CA TRP A 793 -19.80 -19.20 15.39
C TRP A 793 -18.45 -18.56 15.03
N LYS A 794 -17.33 -19.20 15.38
CA LYS A 794 -15.96 -18.76 15.05
C LYS A 794 -15.78 -18.54 13.54
N PHE A 795 -16.47 -19.32 12.71
CA PHE A 795 -16.35 -19.28 11.24
C PHE A 795 -17.55 -18.63 10.54
N LYS A 796 -18.36 -17.84 11.25
CA LYS A 796 -19.59 -17.24 10.71
C LYS A 796 -19.41 -16.42 9.42
N ALA A 797 -18.27 -15.75 9.27
CA ALA A 797 -17.96 -14.99 8.05
C ALA A 797 -17.77 -15.93 6.84
N TRP A 798 -17.04 -17.02 7.03
CA TRP A 798 -16.84 -18.04 6.01
C TRP A 798 -18.17 -18.71 5.61
N PHE A 799 -19.02 -19.06 6.57
CA PHE A 799 -20.36 -19.58 6.26
C PHE A 799 -21.23 -18.56 5.52
N ALA A 800 -21.15 -17.27 5.88
CA ALA A 800 -21.85 -16.21 5.16
C ALA A 800 -21.36 -16.04 3.71
N ALA A 801 -20.06 -16.20 3.45
CA ALA A 801 -19.51 -16.20 2.09
C ALA A 801 -20.04 -17.37 1.23
N HIS A 802 -20.54 -18.43 1.88
CA HIS A 802 -21.24 -19.56 1.25
C HIS A 802 -22.78 -19.46 1.37
N GLY A 803 -23.33 -18.32 1.81
CA GLY A 803 -24.76 -18.09 1.91
C GLY A 803 -25.47 -18.86 3.03
N LEU A 804 -24.72 -19.31 4.04
CA LEU A 804 -25.24 -20.07 5.17
C LEU A 804 -25.25 -19.18 6.43
N ASP A 805 -26.45 -18.89 6.94
CA ASP A 805 -26.64 -18.20 8.22
C ASP A 805 -26.46 -19.18 9.37
N VAL A 806 -25.38 -19.04 10.17
CA VAL A 806 -25.11 -19.90 11.34
C VAL A 806 -26.23 -19.86 12.39
N ASN A 807 -27.07 -18.82 12.41
CA ASN A 807 -28.23 -18.70 13.30
C ASN A 807 -29.51 -19.30 12.71
N ASN A 808 -29.50 -19.84 11.49
CA ASN A 808 -30.64 -20.57 10.94
C ASN A 808 -30.93 -21.79 11.85
N PRO A 809 -32.19 -21.98 12.30
CA PRO A 809 -32.53 -23.06 13.21
C PRO A 809 -32.22 -24.45 12.64
N ASP A 810 -32.17 -24.64 11.31
CA ASP A 810 -31.78 -25.90 10.68
C ASP A 810 -30.32 -26.29 10.91
N TYR A 811 -29.47 -25.30 11.21
CA TYR A 811 -28.05 -25.47 11.47
C TYR A 811 -27.69 -25.38 12.96
N GLY A 812 -28.68 -25.57 13.84
CA GLY A 812 -28.47 -25.67 15.27
C GLY A 812 -29.34 -26.69 15.96
N ARG A 813 -28.99 -26.97 17.22
CA ARG A 813 -29.73 -27.88 18.11
C ARG A 813 -29.56 -27.49 19.57
N TRP A 814 -30.40 -28.07 20.42
CA TRP A 814 -30.22 -28.03 21.87
C TRP A 814 -29.27 -29.14 22.31
N VAL A 815 -28.18 -28.80 23.00
CA VAL A 815 -27.26 -29.78 23.62
C VAL A 815 -27.22 -29.57 25.14
N LEU A 816 -26.91 -30.61 25.90
CA LEU A 816 -26.83 -30.51 27.36
C LEU A 816 -25.58 -29.70 27.77
N GLY A 817 -25.76 -28.63 28.55
CA GLY A 817 -24.69 -27.82 29.12
C GLY A 817 -24.03 -28.47 30.35
N ASN A 818 -22.91 -27.91 30.81
CA ASN A 818 -22.17 -28.41 31.98
C ASN A 818 -23.02 -28.56 33.24
N ALA A 819 -23.92 -27.62 33.49
CA ALA A 819 -24.77 -27.62 34.69
C ALA A 819 -25.72 -28.84 34.76
N GLY A 820 -25.95 -29.54 33.64
CA GLY A 820 -26.71 -30.78 33.59
C GLY A 820 -25.85 -32.06 33.55
N GLY A 821 -24.53 -31.96 33.73
CA GLY A 821 -23.61 -33.07 33.48
C GLY A 821 -23.31 -33.31 32.00
N GLY A 822 -23.63 -32.34 31.13
CA GLY A 822 -23.40 -32.42 29.69
C GLY A 822 -21.91 -32.32 29.32
N GLN A 823 -21.50 -33.12 28.34
CA GLN A 823 -20.13 -33.20 27.83
C GLN A 823 -19.85 -32.25 26.65
N HIS A 824 -20.74 -31.32 26.29
CA HIS A 824 -20.53 -30.60 25.03
C HIS A 824 -19.23 -29.77 25.01
N GLN A 825 -18.81 -29.26 26.17
CA GLN A 825 -17.53 -28.57 26.28
C GLN A 825 -16.31 -29.50 26.14
N SER A 826 -16.46 -30.79 26.44
CA SER A 826 -15.36 -31.75 26.31
C SER A 826 -15.08 -32.14 24.86
N TRP A 827 -16.04 -31.93 23.94
CA TRP A 827 -15.86 -32.21 22.52
C TRP A 827 -15.88 -30.98 21.61
N SER A 828 -16.28 -29.79 22.10
CA SER A 828 -16.38 -28.58 21.29
C SER A 828 -15.06 -28.20 20.63
N SER A 829 -13.93 -28.34 21.34
CA SER A 829 -12.60 -28.08 20.78
C SER A 829 -12.29 -29.01 19.60
N LYS A 830 -12.61 -30.30 19.70
CA LYS A 830 -12.40 -31.26 18.61
C LYS A 830 -13.34 -31.00 17.43
N PHE A 831 -14.60 -30.64 17.71
CA PHE A 831 -15.58 -30.27 16.69
C PHE A 831 -15.14 -29.02 15.90
N GLU A 832 -14.65 -27.99 16.59
CA GLU A 832 -14.13 -26.77 15.95
C GLU A 832 -12.86 -27.05 15.15
N ALA A 833 -11.95 -27.91 15.65
CA ALA A 833 -10.75 -28.30 14.92
C ALA A 833 -11.07 -29.07 13.63
N GLU A 834 -12.10 -29.93 13.61
CA GLU A 834 -12.53 -30.61 12.37
C GLU A 834 -13.14 -29.63 11.35
N TRP A 835 -13.84 -28.59 11.79
CA TRP A 835 -14.30 -27.51 10.91
C TRP A 835 -13.14 -26.66 10.38
N GLU A 836 -12.19 -26.31 11.24
CA GLU A 836 -11.00 -25.56 10.85
C GLU A 836 -10.20 -26.29 9.79
N ALA A 837 -9.99 -27.60 9.95
CA ALA A 837 -9.33 -28.44 8.95
C ALA A 837 -10.10 -28.45 7.61
N PHE A 838 -11.44 -28.55 7.65
CA PHE A 838 -12.28 -28.53 6.45
C PHE A 838 -12.23 -27.17 5.72
N ILE A 839 -12.23 -26.07 6.47
CA ILE A 839 -12.13 -24.71 5.91
C ILE A 839 -10.72 -24.44 5.34
N LEU A 840 -9.68 -24.89 6.03
CA LEU A 840 -8.30 -24.78 5.58
C LEU A 840 -8.04 -25.60 4.31
N ASP A 841 -8.74 -26.72 4.13
CA ASP A 841 -8.66 -27.53 2.91
C ASP A 841 -9.13 -26.77 1.67
N GLU A 842 -10.24 -26.03 1.76
CA GLU A 842 -10.70 -25.15 0.66
C GLU A 842 -9.67 -24.08 0.31
N LYS A 843 -9.03 -23.47 1.32
CA LYS A 843 -7.96 -22.49 1.11
C LYS A 843 -6.71 -23.11 0.47
N ARG A 844 -6.26 -24.27 0.96
CA ARG A 844 -5.02 -24.93 0.53
C ARG A 844 -5.11 -25.52 -0.88
N ASN A 845 -6.30 -25.96 -1.28
CA ASN A 845 -6.53 -26.64 -2.55
C ASN A 845 -7.24 -25.77 -3.59
N TYR A 846 -7.41 -24.46 -3.33
CA TYR A 846 -8.10 -23.51 -4.22
C TYR A 846 -9.47 -24.01 -4.72
N ARG A 847 -10.19 -24.74 -3.86
CA ARG A 847 -11.47 -25.38 -4.19
C ARG A 847 -12.59 -24.68 -3.45
N THR A 848 -13.65 -24.28 -4.17
CA THR A 848 -14.88 -23.79 -3.56
C THR A 848 -15.83 -24.92 -3.18
N TYR A 849 -16.15 -25.07 -1.89
CA TYR A 849 -17.19 -25.96 -1.40
C TYR A 849 -18.57 -25.43 -1.74
N THR A 850 -19.44 -26.32 -2.20
CA THR A 850 -20.88 -26.02 -2.39
C THR A 850 -21.60 -26.04 -1.04
N GLN A 851 -22.73 -25.33 -0.93
CA GLN A 851 -23.60 -25.40 0.25
C GLN A 851 -23.97 -26.84 0.63
N ALA A 852 -24.24 -27.69 -0.38
CA ALA A 852 -24.56 -29.10 -0.17
C ALA A 852 -23.41 -29.87 0.50
N GLN A 853 -22.16 -29.60 0.11
CA GLN A 853 -20.97 -30.22 0.72
C GLN A 853 -20.76 -29.73 2.16
N ILE A 854 -20.98 -28.45 2.41
CA ILE A 854 -20.88 -27.87 3.77
C ILE A 854 -21.96 -28.48 4.68
N ILE A 855 -23.20 -28.60 4.20
CA ILE A 855 -24.30 -29.24 4.92
C ILE A 855 -24.02 -30.73 5.14
N ALA A 856 -23.42 -31.42 4.16
CA ALA A 856 -22.99 -32.81 4.33
C ALA A 856 -21.93 -32.95 5.44
N LYS A 857 -20.93 -32.07 5.47
CA LYS A 857 -19.91 -32.03 6.53
C LYS A 857 -20.52 -31.73 7.90
N MET A 858 -21.42 -30.75 7.97
CA MET A 858 -22.18 -30.43 9.19
C MET A 858 -22.94 -31.67 9.71
N ASN A 859 -23.64 -32.39 8.85
CA ASN A 859 -24.39 -33.59 9.22
C ASN A 859 -23.48 -34.76 9.64
N GLU A 860 -22.29 -34.90 9.04
CA GLU A 860 -21.27 -35.86 9.48
C GLU A 860 -20.81 -35.55 10.90
N LEU A 861 -20.43 -34.30 11.17
CA LEU A 861 -19.95 -33.87 12.48
C LEU A 861 -21.06 -33.95 13.54
N LYS A 862 -22.28 -33.57 13.19
CA LYS A 862 -23.45 -33.68 14.07
C LYS A 862 -23.68 -35.10 14.58
N LYS A 863 -23.44 -36.12 13.75
CA LYS A 863 -23.54 -37.54 14.13
C LYS A 863 -22.38 -37.99 15.01
N ARG A 864 -21.17 -37.49 14.76
CA ARG A 864 -19.96 -37.83 15.51
C ARG A 864 -19.93 -37.17 16.89
N PHE A 865 -20.51 -35.98 17.00
CA PHE A 865 -20.59 -35.16 18.21
C PHE A 865 -22.05 -34.93 18.59
N PRO A 866 -22.75 -35.93 19.18
CA PRO A 866 -24.18 -35.87 19.46
C PRO A 866 -24.58 -34.84 20.53
#